data_AF-A0A9P7ZXK1-F1
#
_entry.id   AF-A0A9P7ZXK1-F1
#
_cell.length_a   1.000
_cell.length_b   1.000
_cell.length_c   1.000
_cell.angle_alpha   90.00
_cell.angle_beta   90.00
_cell.angle_gamma   90.00
#
_symmetry.space_group_name_H-M   'P 1'
#
loop_
_entity.id
_entity.type
_entity.pdbx_description
1 polymer ?
#
loop_
_entity_poly.entity_id
_entity_poly.type
_entity_poly.pdbx_seq_one_letter_code
_entity_poly.pdbx_strand_id
1 'polypeptide(L)'
;MSLYTTPKDSRFLINPYLSQSLTHLSEHAAMTLFSLKNVSVGSSQTVFNPDGNPVADSVKMTMRSSSIGCNSVNLQFYFDPYDWSFPPDLIIQGFLLSPSLTDLGLDETWDHEDPRNLSNVLGKLSRMMQHDERQRVKMCDNERIQVEYVSLDENGEMDCSLIPGVDGPTKVVFAVPFFIAYAQQGKQKQLKVVAKIQYLISSLVPNDVTAAKSKLEVLSAFEHPDILQGVPEIAKHEPITSYMERASRRVQDFFERQERAQKMRKEFIETMVITFRENLLECDIMNHTYASFMFTVQKEKPATAIATFYVADTFPEIYPKLTLTSPMMPSDCFKPAPAPEVIPIRRYSPRWDADRIVKEIWEQLWEDIPHYHAKMVQLSSSAASLPYTAMSCSVEEPTMTVAEKRAKSRAVHAGFCCKCKSEKSTIIVRYAEYCDPCFLIALDSKFRTALRNARPYRVTNPENVMLAFSGGSSSRSLIHLFDVFHSLPPEVATNKQQPKIYNNIHVCHIDESCLIEPGQGQGQDQDQNSLTQSTMEQARSIAAGYGYEFHGVHIEDIYNPEWTDSRCFDAVATLITSLPKDQLTISGQAPELLSKILPLSTTPSGRSTLSRQERINKLNALLGACTTLTAKETILQHLRSSLLVQMTKRAQCTILALGDSATRVAIQIIGLTAIGRGYSLPHETSLLSDWIQDCKVIRPLKDCLVKELDTFCTLRQLELIEKHEAQLEWTMRTKAEIKSIDRLTQEFITGLDKEFPSTVATVCRTAAKLTAPGATYQDRCPLCHG
;
A
#
# COMPACT_ATOMS: atom_id res chain seq x y z
N MET A 1 -17.02 6.32 -6.37
CA MET A 1 -17.35 7.25 -7.47
C MET A 1 -17.05 8.63 -6.95
N SER A 2 -15.90 9.23 -7.29
CA SER A 2 -15.75 10.67 -7.14
C SER A 2 -16.08 11.27 -8.50
N LEU A 3 -17.25 11.90 -8.61
CA LEU A 3 -17.45 12.93 -9.61
C LEU A 3 -16.62 14.11 -9.12
N TYR A 4 -15.32 14.12 -9.43
CA TYR A 4 -14.59 15.38 -9.43
C TYR A 4 -15.26 16.21 -10.53
N THR A 5 -16.11 17.15 -10.12
CA THR A 5 -16.73 18.17 -10.96
C THR A 5 -15.67 19.18 -11.40
N THR A 6 -14.58 18.70 -12.00
CA THR A 6 -13.76 19.51 -12.89
C THR A 6 -14.05 19.03 -14.31
N PRO A 7 -14.60 19.90 -15.18
CA PRO A 7 -14.91 19.52 -16.55
C PRO A 7 -13.65 18.97 -17.22
N LYS A 8 -13.80 17.90 -18.01
CA LYS A 8 -12.71 17.31 -18.81
C LYS A 8 -12.05 18.31 -19.78
N ASP A 9 -12.69 19.46 -20.00
CA ASP A 9 -12.16 20.61 -20.71
C ASP A 9 -12.14 21.82 -19.76
N SER A 10 -10.96 22.22 -19.29
CA SER A 10 -10.73 23.42 -18.47
C SER A 10 -10.88 24.73 -19.25
N ARG A 11 -11.64 24.71 -20.36
CA ARG A 11 -11.73 25.79 -21.33
C ARG A 11 -12.96 26.68 -21.14
N PHE A 12 -14.01 26.21 -20.44
CA PHE A 12 -15.27 26.94 -20.27
C PHE A 12 -15.50 27.36 -18.82
N LEU A 13 -16.03 28.58 -18.61
CA LEU A 13 -16.54 29.03 -17.32
C LEU A 13 -17.93 28.43 -17.08
N ILE A 14 -18.14 27.86 -15.89
CA ILE A 14 -19.44 27.33 -15.45
C ILE A 14 -20.13 28.40 -14.60
N ASN A 15 -21.39 28.70 -14.90
CA ASN A 15 -22.19 29.61 -14.09
C ASN A 15 -22.30 29.11 -12.62
N PRO A 16 -22.25 30.01 -11.61
CA PRO A 16 -22.39 29.63 -10.20
C PRO A 16 -23.62 28.77 -9.88
N TYR A 17 -24.79 29.07 -10.44
CA TYR A 17 -26.03 28.32 -10.19
C TYR A 17 -25.95 26.90 -10.76
N LEU A 18 -25.39 26.75 -11.98
CA LEU A 18 -25.17 25.43 -12.57
C LEU A 18 -24.12 24.64 -11.79
N SER A 19 -23.06 25.30 -11.35
CA SER A 19 -22.02 24.70 -10.51
C SER A 19 -22.60 24.15 -9.19
N GLN A 20 -23.45 24.93 -8.51
CA GLN A 20 -24.14 24.50 -7.30
C GLN A 20 -25.06 23.30 -7.57
N SER A 21 -25.83 23.35 -8.66
CA SER A 21 -26.75 22.28 -9.05
C SER A 21 -26.02 20.97 -9.39
N LEU A 22 -24.90 21.05 -10.11
CA LEU A 22 -24.05 19.91 -10.44
C LEU A 22 -23.31 19.37 -9.21
N THR A 23 -22.91 20.25 -8.29
CA THR A 23 -22.28 19.86 -7.01
C THR A 23 -23.29 19.11 -6.15
N HIS A 24 -24.50 19.64 -5.99
CA HIS A 24 -25.60 18.95 -5.30
C HIS A 24 -25.90 17.59 -5.94
N LEU A 25 -25.98 17.52 -7.27
CA LEU A 25 -26.12 16.25 -7.97
C LEU A 25 -24.95 15.30 -7.69
N SER A 26 -23.71 15.77 -7.64
CA SER A 26 -22.55 14.91 -7.36
C SER A 26 -22.57 14.32 -5.94
N GLU A 27 -23.02 15.12 -4.96
CA GLU A 27 -23.11 14.72 -3.55
C GLU A 27 -24.29 13.78 -3.30
N HIS A 28 -25.41 14.01 -3.98
CA HIS A 28 -26.67 13.31 -3.71
C HIS A 28 -27.08 12.28 -4.76
N ALA A 29 -26.44 12.20 -5.94
CA ALA A 29 -26.77 11.18 -6.95
C ALA A 29 -26.47 9.75 -6.50
N ALA A 30 -25.56 9.56 -5.53
CA ALA A 30 -25.35 8.26 -4.93
C ALA A 30 -26.56 7.81 -4.07
N MET A 31 -27.42 8.74 -3.64
CA MET A 31 -28.56 8.53 -2.75
C MET A 31 -29.90 8.33 -3.47
N THR A 32 -29.91 8.33 -4.80
CA THR A 32 -31.11 8.16 -5.63
C THR A 32 -31.22 6.74 -6.20
N LEU A 33 -32.42 6.36 -6.65
CA LEU A 33 -32.68 5.08 -7.34
C LEU A 33 -32.31 5.12 -8.83
N PHE A 34 -31.53 6.10 -9.27
CA PHE A 34 -31.00 6.18 -10.62
C PHE A 34 -29.49 6.46 -10.57
N SER A 35 -28.78 6.02 -11.59
CA SER A 35 -27.36 6.31 -11.76
C SER A 35 -27.17 7.27 -12.93
N LEU A 36 -26.30 8.25 -12.73
CA LEU A 36 -25.85 9.17 -13.76
C LEU A 36 -24.49 8.70 -14.29
N LYS A 37 -24.36 8.64 -15.61
CA LYS A 37 -23.12 8.31 -16.32
C LYS A 37 -22.85 9.34 -17.40
N ASN A 38 -21.59 9.43 -17.83
CA ASN A 38 -21.18 10.29 -18.94
C ASN A 38 -21.61 11.76 -18.77
N VAL A 39 -21.60 12.27 -17.54
CA VAL A 39 -21.89 13.69 -17.28
C VAL A 39 -20.77 14.52 -17.91
N SER A 40 -21.12 15.38 -18.85
CA SER A 40 -20.21 16.30 -19.50
C SER A 40 -20.87 17.67 -19.64
N VAL A 41 -20.13 18.70 -19.26
CA VAL A 41 -20.51 20.09 -19.44
C VAL A 41 -19.79 20.60 -20.70
N GLY A 42 -20.52 21.31 -21.55
CA GLY A 42 -20.00 21.83 -22.82
C GLY A 42 -20.63 23.16 -23.19
N SER A 43 -20.35 23.59 -24.41
CA SER A 43 -20.98 24.76 -25.02
C SER A 43 -21.51 24.39 -26.41
N SER A 44 -22.74 24.77 -26.74
CA SER A 44 -23.41 24.48 -28.00
C SER A 44 -23.12 25.54 -29.07
N GLN A 45 -22.70 26.74 -28.63
CA GLN A 45 -22.32 27.88 -29.45
C GLN A 45 -21.01 28.50 -28.94
N THR A 46 -20.36 29.38 -29.72
CA THR A 46 -19.25 30.20 -29.22
C THR A 46 -19.80 31.36 -28.39
N VAL A 47 -20.27 31.05 -27.18
CA VAL A 47 -20.83 32.06 -26.27
C VAL A 47 -19.77 32.50 -25.30
N PHE A 48 -19.56 33.82 -25.24
CA PHE A 48 -18.59 34.44 -24.34
C PHE A 48 -19.33 35.30 -23.31
N ASN A 49 -18.81 35.33 -22.09
CA ASN A 49 -19.24 36.29 -21.09
C ASN A 49 -18.82 37.72 -21.53
N PRO A 50 -19.28 38.78 -20.84
CA PRO A 50 -18.88 40.15 -21.16
C PRO A 50 -17.35 40.40 -21.14
N ASP A 51 -16.59 39.55 -20.45
CA ASP A 51 -15.12 39.61 -20.37
C ASP A 51 -14.40 38.79 -21.46
N GLY A 52 -15.14 38.19 -22.41
CA GLY A 52 -14.57 37.42 -23.52
C GLY A 52 -14.18 35.98 -23.18
N ASN A 53 -14.61 35.45 -22.04
CA ASN A 53 -14.37 34.05 -21.64
C ASN A 53 -15.51 33.14 -22.10
N PRO A 54 -15.23 31.97 -22.69
CA PRO A 54 -16.28 31.09 -23.19
C PRO A 54 -17.07 30.46 -22.03
N VAL A 55 -18.40 30.47 -22.12
CA VAL A 55 -19.32 30.00 -21.07
C VAL A 55 -19.94 28.66 -21.46
N ALA A 56 -20.05 27.77 -20.49
CA ALA A 56 -20.79 26.53 -20.67
C ALA A 56 -22.31 26.78 -20.62
N ASP A 57 -23.01 26.36 -21.67
CA ASP A 57 -24.47 26.51 -21.84
C ASP A 57 -25.19 25.15 -21.85
N SER A 58 -24.46 24.03 -21.84
CA SER A 58 -25.06 22.72 -22.09
C SER A 58 -24.51 21.63 -21.20
N VAL A 59 -25.41 20.76 -20.74
CA VAL A 59 -25.08 19.60 -19.92
C VAL A 59 -25.64 18.34 -20.56
N LYS A 60 -24.75 17.40 -20.85
CA LYS A 60 -25.10 16.10 -21.37
C LYS A 60 -24.85 15.03 -20.32
N MET A 61 -25.81 14.12 -20.15
CA MET A 61 -25.69 13.00 -19.22
C MET A 61 -26.52 11.80 -19.67
N THR A 62 -26.15 10.61 -19.21
CA THR A 62 -26.93 9.39 -19.39
C THR A 62 -27.51 8.98 -18.03
N MET A 63 -28.84 8.95 -17.93
CA MET A 63 -29.55 8.45 -16.75
C MET A 63 -29.90 6.97 -16.93
N ARG A 64 -29.76 6.17 -15.88
CA ARG A 64 -30.18 4.76 -15.85
C ARG A 64 -30.89 4.47 -14.55
N SER A 65 -32.05 3.81 -14.59
CA SER A 65 -32.69 3.30 -13.38
C SER A 65 -31.80 2.25 -12.68
N SER A 66 -31.96 2.15 -11.37
CA SER A 66 -31.29 1.16 -10.52
C SER A 66 -31.82 -0.26 -10.69
N SER A 67 -33.02 -0.43 -11.26
CA SER A 67 -33.61 -1.71 -11.63
C SER A 67 -32.88 -2.34 -12.82
N ILE A 68 -32.77 -3.68 -12.84
CA ILE A 68 -32.15 -4.41 -13.95
C ILE A 68 -33.18 -4.47 -15.09
N GLY A 69 -33.21 -3.40 -15.87
CA GLY A 69 -34.00 -3.22 -17.10
C GLY A 69 -33.31 -2.10 -17.88
N CYS A 70 -32.94 -2.38 -19.12
CA CYS A 70 -31.98 -1.64 -19.94
C CYS A 70 -32.41 -0.25 -20.44
N ASN A 71 -33.22 0.50 -19.69
CA ASN A 71 -33.64 1.83 -20.09
C ASN A 71 -32.58 2.84 -19.62
N SER A 72 -31.62 3.11 -20.50
CA SER A 72 -30.77 4.29 -20.39
C SER A 72 -31.37 5.42 -21.21
N VAL A 73 -31.63 6.54 -20.57
CA VAL A 73 -32.11 7.74 -21.24
C VAL A 73 -30.95 8.71 -21.35
N ASN A 74 -30.66 9.16 -22.57
CA ASN A 74 -29.68 10.21 -22.79
C ASN A 74 -30.39 11.56 -22.70
N LEU A 75 -29.85 12.44 -21.88
CA LEU A 75 -30.38 13.75 -21.58
C LEU A 75 -29.39 14.80 -22.02
N GLN A 76 -29.89 15.83 -22.67
CA GLN A 76 -29.12 17.00 -23.04
C GLN A 76 -29.92 18.26 -22.69
N PHE A 77 -29.41 18.98 -21.71
CA PHE A 77 -29.93 20.26 -21.25
C PHE A 77 -29.20 21.40 -21.96
N TYR A 78 -29.95 22.41 -22.38
CA TYR A 78 -29.44 23.66 -22.93
C TYR A 78 -30.00 24.82 -22.10
N PHE A 79 -29.11 25.62 -21.55
CA PHE A 79 -29.43 26.78 -20.74
C PHE A 79 -29.23 28.04 -21.57
N ASP A 80 -30.01 29.08 -21.30
CA ASP A 80 -29.69 30.40 -21.82
C ASP A 80 -28.41 30.90 -21.13
N PRO A 81 -27.34 31.22 -21.88
CA PRO A 81 -26.06 31.61 -21.31
C PRO A 81 -26.09 33.01 -20.67
N TYR A 82 -27.05 33.85 -21.04
CA TYR A 82 -27.20 35.24 -20.57
C TYR A 82 -28.28 35.39 -19.49
N ASP A 83 -29.28 34.52 -19.45
CA ASP A 83 -30.34 34.55 -18.45
C ASP A 83 -30.72 33.16 -17.92
N TRP A 84 -30.13 32.81 -16.78
CA TRP A 84 -30.30 31.50 -16.13
C TRP A 84 -31.65 31.34 -15.42
N SER A 85 -32.45 32.41 -15.34
CA SER A 85 -33.80 32.35 -14.78
C SER A 85 -34.78 31.59 -15.67
N PHE A 86 -34.48 31.48 -16.98
CA PHE A 86 -35.26 30.63 -17.88
C PHE A 86 -34.97 29.13 -17.66
N PRO A 87 -36.00 28.27 -17.71
CA PRO A 87 -35.80 26.83 -17.64
C PRO A 87 -34.98 26.34 -18.84
N PRO A 88 -34.14 25.31 -18.66
CA PRO A 88 -33.38 24.74 -19.77
C PRO A 88 -34.27 23.99 -20.77
N ASP A 89 -33.91 24.06 -22.05
CA ASP A 89 -34.42 23.15 -23.07
C ASP A 89 -33.84 21.75 -22.84
N LEU A 90 -34.70 20.73 -22.88
CA LEU A 90 -34.32 19.35 -22.62
C LEU A 90 -34.60 18.45 -23.82
N ILE A 91 -33.53 17.87 -24.38
CA ILE A 91 -33.62 16.78 -25.36
C ILE A 91 -33.50 15.45 -24.62
N ILE A 92 -34.53 14.61 -24.79
CA ILE A 92 -34.62 13.27 -24.22
C ILE A 92 -34.53 12.23 -25.34
N GLN A 93 -33.54 11.35 -25.30
CA GLN A 93 -33.37 10.27 -26.28
C GLN A 93 -33.45 8.90 -25.61
N GLY A 94 -34.19 7.98 -26.23
CA GLY A 94 -34.39 6.63 -25.70
C GLY A 94 -35.48 6.53 -24.62
N PHE A 95 -36.40 7.50 -24.60
CA PHE A 95 -37.58 7.51 -23.73
C PHE A 95 -38.85 7.37 -24.58
N LEU A 96 -39.71 6.42 -24.23
CA LEU A 96 -40.91 6.09 -25.02
C LEU A 96 -42.05 7.10 -24.81
N LEU A 97 -42.07 7.76 -23.65
CA LEU A 97 -43.04 8.81 -23.31
C LEU A 97 -42.49 10.17 -23.74
N SER A 98 -43.38 11.07 -24.18
CA SER A 98 -43.06 12.48 -24.43
C SER A 98 -43.57 13.32 -23.25
N PRO A 99 -42.77 13.55 -22.20
CA PRO A 99 -43.19 14.35 -21.05
C PRO A 99 -43.45 15.81 -21.48
N SER A 100 -44.48 16.45 -20.93
CA SER A 100 -44.65 17.89 -21.12
C SER A 100 -43.63 18.67 -20.28
N LEU A 101 -43.38 19.94 -20.63
CA LEU A 101 -42.49 20.82 -19.86
C LEU A 101 -42.98 20.98 -18.41
N THR A 102 -44.29 21.09 -18.21
CA THR A 102 -44.93 21.16 -16.90
C THR A 102 -44.75 19.89 -16.07
N ASP A 103 -44.82 18.71 -16.69
CA ASP A 103 -44.58 17.43 -15.99
C ASP A 103 -43.17 17.37 -15.38
N LEU A 104 -42.20 17.99 -16.04
CA LEU A 104 -40.80 18.06 -15.59
C LEU A 104 -40.53 19.27 -14.68
N GLY A 105 -41.44 20.24 -14.59
CA GLY A 105 -41.22 21.53 -13.91
C GLY A 105 -40.20 22.40 -14.64
N LEU A 106 -40.23 22.36 -15.97
CA LEU A 106 -39.48 23.22 -16.88
C LEU A 106 -40.42 24.31 -17.43
N ASP A 107 -41.19 24.93 -16.55
CA ASP A 107 -42.15 26.00 -16.84
C ASP A 107 -41.99 27.14 -15.81
N GLU A 108 -43.04 27.89 -15.50
CA GLU A 108 -43.02 28.96 -14.48
C GLU A 108 -42.62 28.47 -13.07
N THR A 109 -42.60 27.15 -12.83
CA THR A 109 -42.16 26.55 -11.55
C THR A 109 -40.65 26.31 -11.46
N TRP A 110 -39.88 26.65 -12.50
CA TRP A 110 -38.43 26.54 -12.50
C TRP A 110 -37.77 27.57 -11.57
N ASP A 111 -37.02 27.08 -10.59
CA ASP A 111 -36.23 27.91 -9.68
C ASP A 111 -34.75 27.67 -9.94
N HIS A 112 -34.10 28.66 -10.54
CA HIS A 112 -32.67 28.63 -10.85
C HIS A 112 -31.78 28.83 -9.62
N GLU A 113 -32.33 29.40 -8.53
CA GLU A 113 -31.60 29.61 -7.27
C GLU A 113 -31.59 28.34 -6.40
N ASP A 114 -32.56 27.42 -6.56
CA ASP A 114 -32.59 26.14 -5.83
C ASP A 114 -31.53 25.15 -6.38
N PRO A 115 -30.49 24.78 -5.61
CA PRO A 115 -29.49 23.80 -6.05
C PRO A 115 -30.05 22.40 -6.37
N ARG A 116 -31.30 22.12 -5.97
CA ARG A 116 -31.99 20.85 -6.24
C ARG A 116 -32.70 20.84 -7.59
N ASN A 117 -32.75 21.95 -8.33
CA ASN A 117 -33.54 22.09 -9.56
C ASN A 117 -33.36 20.93 -10.56
N LEU A 118 -32.13 20.60 -10.96
CA LEU A 118 -31.82 19.49 -11.85
C LEU A 118 -32.11 18.14 -11.20
N SER A 119 -31.87 17.99 -9.90
CA SER A 119 -32.21 16.77 -9.16
C SER A 119 -33.72 16.52 -9.15
N ASN A 120 -34.53 17.58 -9.06
CA ASN A 120 -35.98 17.51 -9.09
C ASN A 120 -36.48 17.08 -10.47
N VAL A 121 -35.93 17.65 -11.55
CA VAL A 121 -36.22 17.26 -12.93
C VAL A 121 -35.87 15.78 -13.15
N LEU A 122 -34.66 15.36 -12.77
CA LEU A 122 -34.21 13.97 -12.90
C LEU A 122 -35.05 13.01 -12.05
N GLY A 123 -35.46 13.42 -10.85
CA GLY A 123 -36.35 12.64 -9.99
C GLY A 123 -37.76 12.48 -10.57
N LYS A 124 -38.33 13.53 -11.18
CA LYS A 124 -39.59 13.46 -11.93
C LYS A 124 -39.46 12.52 -13.12
N LEU A 125 -38.41 12.66 -13.93
CA LEU A 125 -38.16 11.79 -15.07
C LEU A 125 -37.95 10.33 -14.65
N SER A 126 -37.23 10.07 -13.55
CA SER A 126 -37.04 8.73 -13.00
C SER A 126 -38.38 8.11 -12.57
N ARG A 127 -39.27 8.88 -11.95
CA ARG A 127 -40.63 8.41 -11.62
C ARG A 127 -41.44 8.06 -12.87
N MET A 128 -41.35 8.87 -13.91
CA MET A 128 -42.02 8.60 -15.19
C MET A 128 -41.45 7.35 -15.87
N MET A 129 -40.12 7.17 -15.87
CA MET A 129 -39.46 5.94 -16.36
C MET A 129 -39.92 4.69 -15.61
N GLN A 130 -40.20 4.81 -14.32
CA GLN A 130 -40.67 3.71 -13.49
C GLN A 130 -42.18 3.49 -13.56
N HIS A 131 -42.96 4.47 -14.04
CA HIS A 131 -44.42 4.36 -14.09
C HIS A 131 -44.87 3.15 -14.92
N ASP A 132 -44.36 3.02 -16.14
CA ASP A 132 -44.72 1.93 -17.04
C ASP A 132 -44.27 0.57 -16.50
N GLU A 133 -43.05 0.49 -15.98
CA GLU A 133 -42.55 -0.76 -15.37
C GLU A 133 -43.36 -1.15 -14.14
N ARG A 134 -43.76 -0.18 -13.31
CA ARG A 134 -44.66 -0.41 -12.17
C ARG A 134 -46.03 -0.90 -12.61
N GLN A 135 -46.62 -0.34 -13.66
CA GLN A 135 -47.89 -0.86 -14.20
C GLN A 135 -47.72 -2.29 -14.73
N ARG A 136 -46.61 -2.59 -15.40
CA ARG A 136 -46.32 -3.95 -15.91
C ARG A 136 -46.16 -4.97 -14.78
N VAL A 137 -45.43 -4.61 -13.72
CA VAL A 137 -45.29 -5.47 -12.52
C VAL A 137 -46.63 -5.59 -11.78
N LYS A 138 -47.40 -4.50 -11.66
CA LYS A 138 -48.74 -4.50 -11.06
C LYS A 138 -49.76 -5.36 -11.83
N MET A 139 -49.61 -5.51 -13.14
CA MET A 139 -50.45 -6.41 -13.94
C MET A 139 -49.86 -7.81 -14.10
N CYS A 140 -48.76 -8.13 -13.41
CA CYS A 140 -48.13 -9.45 -13.48
C CYS A 140 -49.05 -10.52 -12.87
N ASP A 141 -49.39 -11.54 -13.65
CA ASP A 141 -50.18 -12.69 -13.20
C ASP A 141 -49.31 -13.65 -12.37
N ASN A 142 -48.91 -13.19 -11.18
CA ASN A 142 -48.18 -13.97 -10.18
C ASN A 142 -48.51 -13.46 -8.77
N GLU A 143 -49.22 -14.28 -7.98
CA GLU A 143 -49.68 -13.91 -6.63
C GLU A 143 -48.54 -13.46 -5.69
N ARG A 144 -47.39 -14.15 -5.74
CA ARG A 144 -46.23 -13.81 -4.89
C ARG A 144 -45.69 -12.42 -5.20
N ILE A 145 -45.59 -12.08 -6.49
CA ILE A 145 -45.12 -10.76 -6.94
C ILE A 145 -46.14 -9.68 -6.60
N GLN A 146 -47.44 -9.95 -6.73
CA GLN A 146 -48.50 -9.01 -6.37
C GLN A 146 -48.49 -8.66 -4.88
N VAL A 147 -48.33 -9.66 -4.01
CA VAL A 147 -48.23 -9.43 -2.55
C VAL A 147 -47.03 -8.55 -2.21
N GLU A 148 -45.87 -8.80 -2.82
CA GLU A 148 -44.70 -7.93 -2.63
C GLU A 148 -44.93 -6.52 -3.17
N TYR A 149 -45.48 -6.39 -4.37
CA TYR A 149 -45.75 -5.10 -4.99
C TYR A 149 -46.67 -4.26 -4.10
N VAL A 150 -47.81 -4.82 -3.65
CA VAL A 150 -48.78 -4.11 -2.80
C VAL A 150 -48.13 -3.69 -1.48
N SER A 151 -47.36 -4.59 -0.85
CA SER A 151 -46.69 -4.30 0.43
C SER A 151 -45.63 -3.20 0.32
N LEU A 152 -44.98 -3.07 -0.85
CA LEU A 152 -43.92 -2.09 -1.08
C LEU A 152 -44.45 -0.76 -1.64
N ASP A 153 -45.54 -0.77 -2.40
CA ASP A 153 -46.15 0.43 -3.00
C ASP A 153 -46.71 1.37 -1.93
N GLU A 154 -47.14 0.85 -0.77
CA GLU A 154 -47.55 1.64 0.40
C GLU A 154 -46.42 2.53 0.94
N ASN A 155 -45.15 2.16 0.73
CA ASN A 155 -43.97 2.89 1.22
C ASN A 155 -43.40 3.91 0.20
N GLY A 156 -43.98 4.01 -1.00
CA GLY A 156 -43.75 5.08 -1.98
C GLY A 156 -42.47 4.99 -2.83
N GLU A 157 -41.29 4.80 -2.23
CA GLU A 157 -40.02 4.72 -2.97
C GLU A 157 -39.65 3.26 -3.28
N MET A 158 -39.83 2.83 -4.54
CA MET A 158 -39.26 1.59 -5.08
C MET A 158 -39.04 1.66 -6.58
N ASP A 159 -38.04 0.97 -7.10
CA ASP A 159 -37.89 0.70 -8.52
C ASP A 159 -38.25 -0.77 -8.77
N CYS A 160 -38.93 -1.06 -9.87
CA CYS A 160 -39.21 -2.45 -10.26
C CYS A 160 -39.14 -2.62 -11.77
N SER A 161 -38.91 -3.84 -12.22
CA SER A 161 -38.93 -4.18 -13.65
C SER A 161 -39.41 -5.60 -13.90
N LEU A 162 -40.09 -5.78 -15.03
CA LEU A 162 -40.57 -7.07 -15.49
C LEU A 162 -39.89 -7.44 -16.83
N ILE A 163 -39.19 -8.56 -16.84
CA ILE A 163 -38.53 -9.09 -18.02
C ILE A 163 -39.43 -10.17 -18.65
N PRO A 164 -39.96 -9.93 -19.86
CA PRO A 164 -40.84 -10.87 -20.54
C PRO A 164 -40.05 -12.09 -21.05
N GLY A 165 -40.72 -13.24 -21.12
CA GLY A 165 -40.27 -14.44 -21.83
C GLY A 165 -41.32 -14.92 -22.83
N VAL A 166 -41.11 -16.12 -23.39
CA VAL A 166 -41.93 -16.67 -24.49
C VAL A 166 -43.38 -16.94 -24.03
N ASP A 167 -43.57 -17.47 -22.83
CA ASP A 167 -44.89 -17.91 -22.31
C ASP A 167 -45.36 -17.09 -21.08
N GLY A 168 -44.66 -16.01 -20.73
CA GLY A 168 -44.92 -15.22 -19.52
C GLY A 168 -43.67 -14.51 -18.98
N PRO A 169 -43.75 -13.78 -17.86
CA PRO A 169 -42.59 -13.12 -17.27
C PRO A 169 -41.58 -14.19 -16.80
N THR A 170 -40.30 -14.02 -17.13
CA THR A 170 -39.23 -14.94 -16.69
C THR A 170 -38.53 -14.44 -15.44
N LYS A 171 -38.56 -13.12 -15.22
CA LYS A 171 -37.86 -12.47 -14.12
C LYS A 171 -38.53 -11.16 -13.74
N VAL A 172 -38.68 -10.95 -12.44
CA VAL A 172 -39.12 -9.69 -11.84
C VAL A 172 -38.04 -9.20 -10.88
N VAL A 173 -37.74 -7.90 -10.92
CA VAL A 173 -36.73 -7.28 -10.07
C VAL A 173 -37.36 -6.15 -9.27
N PHE A 174 -37.07 -6.11 -7.97
CA PHE A 174 -37.36 -4.99 -7.07
C PHE A 174 -36.06 -4.35 -6.60
N ALA A 175 -36.04 -3.04 -6.50
CA ALA A 175 -34.98 -2.25 -5.89
C ALA A 175 -35.63 -1.31 -4.88
N VAL A 176 -35.52 -1.66 -3.60
CA VAL A 176 -36.23 -0.99 -2.51
C VAL A 176 -35.21 -0.27 -1.62
N PRO A 177 -35.19 1.08 -1.60
CA PRO A 177 -34.42 1.84 -0.65
C PRO A 177 -35.03 1.76 0.75
N PHE A 178 -34.18 1.68 1.77
CA PHE A 178 -34.57 1.78 3.17
C PHE A 178 -33.45 2.39 4.00
N PHE A 179 -33.81 2.92 5.17
CA PHE A 179 -32.88 3.55 6.10
C PHE A 179 -32.63 2.65 7.30
N ILE A 180 -31.37 2.49 7.67
CA ILE A 180 -30.95 1.78 8.88
C ILE A 180 -30.42 2.82 9.87
N ALA A 181 -31.15 3.01 10.97
CA ALA A 181 -30.69 3.84 12.08
C ALA A 181 -29.76 3.04 13.01
N TYR A 182 -28.63 3.62 13.41
CA TYR A 182 -27.68 3.02 14.33
C TYR A 182 -26.98 4.08 15.19
N ALA A 183 -26.58 3.71 16.40
CA ALA A 183 -25.80 4.56 17.29
C ALA A 183 -24.30 4.30 17.07
N GLN A 184 -23.49 5.35 16.98
CA GLN A 184 -22.04 5.24 16.96
C GLN A 184 -21.45 6.40 17.75
N GLN A 185 -20.66 6.09 18.79
CA GLN A 185 -20.04 7.08 19.67
C GLN A 185 -21.06 8.07 20.26
N GLY A 186 -22.22 7.56 20.72
CA GLY A 186 -23.29 8.37 21.28
C GLY A 186 -24.07 9.26 20.28
N LYS A 187 -23.75 9.22 18.98
CA LYS A 187 -24.50 9.92 17.93
C LYS A 187 -25.39 8.97 17.15
N GLN A 188 -26.65 9.36 16.93
CA GLN A 188 -27.55 8.67 16.02
C GLN A 188 -27.17 8.96 14.58
N LYS A 189 -26.93 7.91 13.80
CA LYS A 189 -26.61 7.98 12.37
C LYS A 189 -27.62 7.16 11.58
N GLN A 190 -27.77 7.49 10.29
CA GLN A 190 -28.61 6.76 9.36
C GLN A 190 -27.79 6.30 8.14
N LEU A 191 -28.04 5.07 7.70
CA LEU A 191 -27.45 4.47 6.52
C LEU A 191 -28.54 4.23 5.49
N LYS A 192 -28.43 4.81 4.29
CA LYS A 192 -29.36 4.51 3.18
C LYS A 192 -28.85 3.30 2.39
N VAL A 193 -29.67 2.26 2.32
CA VAL A 193 -29.35 0.99 1.65
C VAL A 193 -30.44 0.68 0.64
N VAL A 194 -30.08 0.06 -0.48
CA VAL A 194 -31.03 -0.50 -1.45
C VAL A 194 -30.98 -2.02 -1.42
N ALA A 195 -32.12 -2.64 -1.17
CA ALA A 195 -32.33 -4.07 -1.36
C ALA A 195 -32.73 -4.34 -2.81
N LYS A 196 -31.83 -4.95 -3.58
CA LYS A 196 -32.11 -5.45 -4.94
C LYS A 196 -32.50 -6.92 -4.87
N ILE A 197 -33.76 -7.20 -5.15
CA ILE A 197 -34.35 -8.54 -5.09
C ILE A 197 -34.74 -8.97 -6.50
N GLN A 198 -34.30 -10.15 -6.90
CA GLN A 198 -34.61 -10.74 -8.19
C GLN A 198 -35.37 -12.05 -7.98
N TYR A 199 -36.60 -12.10 -8.47
CA TYR A 199 -37.40 -13.30 -8.55
C TYR A 199 -37.31 -13.91 -9.95
N LEU A 200 -37.01 -15.21 -10.02
CA LEU A 200 -37.06 -16.00 -11.25
C LEU A 200 -38.40 -16.74 -11.29
N ILE A 201 -39.22 -16.45 -12.29
CA ILE A 201 -40.57 -17.01 -12.41
C ILE A 201 -40.52 -18.28 -13.26
N SER A 202 -41.23 -19.31 -12.83
CA SER A 202 -41.33 -20.57 -13.56
C SER A 202 -42.17 -20.40 -14.83
N SER A 203 -41.67 -20.83 -15.98
CA SER A 203 -42.46 -20.95 -17.21
C SER A 203 -43.27 -22.25 -17.25
N LEU A 204 -43.00 -23.19 -16.35
CA LEU A 204 -43.58 -24.54 -16.36
C LEU A 204 -44.70 -24.72 -15.31
N VAL A 205 -44.65 -23.94 -14.23
CA VAL A 205 -45.59 -24.02 -13.11
C VAL A 205 -46.19 -22.63 -12.90
N PRO A 206 -47.50 -22.45 -13.15
CA PRO A 206 -48.16 -21.17 -12.92
C PRO A 206 -47.97 -20.69 -11.48
N ASN A 207 -47.80 -19.38 -11.30
CA ASN A 207 -47.62 -18.73 -10.00
C ASN A 207 -46.40 -19.15 -9.16
N ASP A 208 -45.50 -20.02 -9.66
CA ASP A 208 -44.30 -20.42 -8.91
C ASP A 208 -43.08 -19.51 -9.17
N VAL A 209 -42.37 -19.18 -8.09
CA VAL A 209 -41.08 -18.51 -8.11
C VAL A 209 -39.98 -19.56 -7.93
N THR A 210 -39.22 -19.86 -8.97
CA THR A 210 -38.18 -20.91 -8.93
C THR A 210 -37.04 -20.58 -7.97
N ALA A 211 -36.63 -19.32 -7.91
CA ALA A 211 -35.60 -18.84 -7.00
C ALA A 211 -35.74 -17.34 -6.75
N ALA A 212 -35.25 -16.90 -5.59
CA ALA A 212 -35.07 -15.50 -5.24
C ALA A 212 -33.58 -15.24 -5.01
N LYS A 213 -33.07 -14.12 -5.52
CA LYS A 213 -31.69 -13.66 -5.27
C LYS A 213 -31.75 -12.27 -4.68
N SER A 214 -30.92 -11.98 -3.70
CA SER A 214 -30.86 -10.65 -3.07
C SER A 214 -29.46 -10.06 -3.09
N LYS A 215 -29.39 -8.73 -3.15
CA LYS A 215 -28.15 -7.97 -3.00
C LYS A 215 -28.44 -6.65 -2.28
N LEU A 216 -27.66 -6.36 -1.25
CA LEU A 216 -27.70 -5.09 -0.53
C LEU A 216 -26.61 -4.17 -1.09
N GLU A 217 -26.98 -2.95 -1.45
CA GLU A 217 -26.05 -1.92 -1.93
C GLU A 217 -26.21 -0.67 -1.07
N VAL A 218 -25.08 -0.18 -0.52
CA VAL A 218 -25.08 1.08 0.22
C VAL A 218 -25.07 2.25 -0.76
N LEU A 219 -25.98 3.20 -0.53
CA LEU A 219 -26.08 4.41 -1.35
C LEU A 219 -25.23 5.57 -0.79
N SER A 220 -24.96 5.60 0.51
CA SER A 220 -24.09 6.59 1.15
C SER A 220 -22.66 6.07 1.34
N ALA A 221 -21.69 6.97 1.53
CA ALA A 221 -20.36 6.58 1.99
C ALA A 221 -20.48 5.85 3.35
N PHE A 222 -19.93 4.62 3.44
CA PHE A 222 -20.00 3.80 4.63
C PHE A 222 -18.68 3.09 4.88
N GLU A 223 -18.14 3.23 6.08
CA GLU A 223 -16.81 2.75 6.47
C GLU A 223 -16.74 1.22 6.61
N HIS A 224 -17.89 0.55 6.74
CA HIS A 224 -17.97 -0.88 7.02
C HIS A 224 -18.84 -1.66 6.01
N PRO A 225 -18.57 -1.60 4.70
CA PRO A 225 -19.42 -2.21 3.67
C PRO A 225 -19.54 -3.74 3.81
N ASP A 226 -18.56 -4.39 4.44
CA ASP A 226 -18.53 -5.83 4.64
C ASP A 226 -19.62 -6.35 5.61
N ILE A 227 -20.17 -5.48 6.49
CA ILE A 227 -21.25 -5.88 7.42
C ILE A 227 -22.45 -6.42 6.66
N LEU A 228 -22.78 -5.80 5.52
CA LEU A 228 -23.92 -6.19 4.69
C LEU A 228 -23.65 -7.44 3.84
N GLN A 229 -22.37 -7.75 3.55
CA GLN A 229 -22.01 -8.99 2.85
C GLN A 229 -22.29 -10.25 3.70
N GLY A 230 -22.37 -10.09 5.01
CA GLY A 230 -22.72 -11.17 5.95
C GLY A 230 -24.21 -11.46 6.06
N VAL A 231 -25.09 -10.74 5.35
CA VAL A 231 -26.54 -10.99 5.34
C VAL A 231 -26.85 -12.11 4.34
N PRO A 232 -27.44 -13.26 4.77
CA PRO A 232 -27.78 -14.36 3.87
C PRO A 232 -28.75 -13.95 2.74
N GLU A 233 -28.76 -14.67 1.63
CA GLU A 233 -29.74 -14.43 0.56
C GLU A 233 -31.19 -14.55 1.07
N ILE A 234 -32.11 -13.78 0.47
CA ILE A 234 -33.53 -13.86 0.79
C ILE A 234 -34.07 -15.27 0.49
N ALA A 235 -34.82 -15.85 1.42
CA ALA A 235 -35.44 -17.14 1.16
C ALA A 235 -36.58 -17.02 0.13
N LYS A 236 -36.86 -18.10 -0.61
CA LYS A 236 -37.89 -18.14 -1.67
C LYS A 236 -39.26 -17.58 -1.23
N HIS A 237 -39.65 -17.84 0.01
CA HIS A 237 -40.94 -17.44 0.59
C HIS A 237 -40.83 -16.30 1.62
N GLU A 238 -39.65 -15.73 1.82
CA GLU A 238 -39.45 -14.64 2.77
C GLU A 238 -39.90 -13.30 2.16
N PRO A 239 -40.70 -12.49 2.87
CA PRO A 239 -41.08 -11.15 2.43
C PRO A 239 -39.88 -10.19 2.34
N ILE A 240 -39.90 -9.25 1.39
CA ILE A 240 -38.80 -8.27 1.24
C ILE A 240 -38.67 -7.39 2.49
N THR A 241 -39.78 -7.05 3.16
CA THR A 241 -39.80 -6.31 4.43
C THR A 241 -39.04 -7.02 5.54
N SER A 242 -39.27 -8.33 5.71
CA SER A 242 -38.56 -9.15 6.69
C SER A 242 -37.06 -9.24 6.40
N TYR A 243 -36.70 -9.33 5.11
CA TYR A 243 -35.30 -9.29 4.68
C TYR A 243 -34.61 -7.97 5.05
N MET A 244 -35.28 -6.83 4.81
CA MET A 244 -34.78 -5.51 5.18
C MET A 244 -34.60 -5.36 6.70
N GLU A 245 -35.56 -5.81 7.49
CA GLU A 245 -35.44 -5.82 8.96
C GLU A 245 -34.24 -6.65 9.44
N ARG A 246 -34.01 -7.82 8.84
CA ARG A 246 -32.86 -8.66 9.16
C ARG A 246 -31.54 -7.96 8.86
N ALA A 247 -31.46 -7.26 7.74
CA ALA A 247 -30.31 -6.43 7.39
C ALA A 247 -30.12 -5.28 8.40
N SER A 248 -31.20 -4.60 8.80
CA SER A 248 -31.18 -3.52 9.80
C SER A 248 -30.65 -4.00 11.16
N ARG A 249 -31.20 -5.11 11.68
CA ARG A 249 -30.78 -5.69 12.97
C ARG A 249 -29.30 -6.07 12.95
N ARG A 250 -28.80 -6.63 11.84
CA ARG A 250 -27.39 -7.04 11.72
C ARG A 250 -26.41 -5.86 11.88
N VAL A 251 -26.77 -4.70 11.33
CA VAL A 251 -25.98 -3.46 11.43
C VAL A 251 -26.09 -2.88 12.84
N GLN A 252 -27.30 -2.83 13.40
CA GLN A 252 -27.55 -2.35 14.77
C GLN A 252 -26.76 -3.17 15.80
N ASP A 253 -26.89 -4.49 15.77
CA ASP A 253 -26.18 -5.43 16.64
C ASP A 253 -24.65 -5.26 16.57
N PHE A 254 -24.12 -4.93 15.39
CA PHE A 254 -22.69 -4.74 15.22
C PHE A 254 -22.19 -3.50 15.98
N PHE A 255 -22.88 -2.37 15.83
CA PHE A 255 -22.48 -1.13 16.49
C PHE A 255 -22.77 -1.16 18.00
N GLU A 256 -23.86 -1.78 18.43
CA GLU A 256 -24.15 -2.00 19.85
C GLU A 256 -23.07 -2.85 20.53
N ARG A 257 -22.56 -3.90 19.86
CA ARG A 257 -21.43 -4.70 20.39
C ARG A 257 -20.15 -3.88 20.49
N GLN A 258 -19.85 -3.05 19.50
CA GLN A 258 -18.68 -2.17 19.52
C GLN A 258 -18.73 -1.17 20.68
N GLU A 259 -19.87 -0.51 20.87
CA GLU A 259 -20.07 0.45 21.96
C GLU A 259 -20.00 -0.23 23.34
N ARG A 260 -20.62 -1.41 23.48
CA ARG A 260 -20.53 -2.21 24.70
C ARG A 260 -19.09 -2.62 25.02
N ALA A 261 -18.35 -3.10 24.03
CA ALA A 261 -16.95 -3.48 24.19
C ALA A 261 -16.09 -2.27 24.59
N GLN A 262 -16.28 -1.12 23.95
CA GLN A 262 -15.58 0.12 24.28
C GLN A 262 -15.87 0.57 25.72
N LYS A 263 -17.14 0.53 26.14
CA LYS A 263 -17.54 0.88 27.51
C LYS A 263 -16.89 -0.06 28.54
N MET A 264 -16.92 -1.37 28.28
CA MET A 264 -16.34 -2.36 29.17
C MET A 264 -14.81 -2.21 29.28
N ARG A 265 -14.11 -1.93 28.16
CA ARG A 265 -12.66 -1.63 28.18
C ARG A 265 -12.33 -0.43 29.04
N LYS A 266 -13.09 0.66 28.86
CA LYS A 266 -12.95 1.88 29.65
C LYS A 266 -13.10 1.58 31.14
N GLU A 267 -14.21 0.94 31.51
CA GLU A 267 -14.50 0.58 32.90
C GLU A 267 -13.40 -0.30 33.51
N PHE A 268 -12.92 -1.31 32.76
CA PHE A 268 -11.83 -2.18 33.21
C PHE A 268 -10.52 -1.42 33.48
N ILE A 269 -10.06 -0.58 32.54
CA ILE A 269 -8.82 0.19 32.72
C ILE A 269 -8.96 1.22 33.84
N GLU A 270 -10.10 1.92 33.93
CA GLU A 270 -10.37 2.86 35.02
C GLU A 270 -10.36 2.16 36.37
N THR A 271 -11.01 1.00 36.50
CA THR A 271 -10.99 0.19 37.74
C THR A 271 -9.57 -0.26 38.09
N MET A 272 -8.76 -0.69 37.12
CA MET A 272 -7.36 -1.04 37.35
C MET A 272 -6.53 0.16 37.84
N VAL A 273 -6.68 1.31 37.20
CA VAL A 273 -5.97 2.55 37.56
C VAL A 273 -6.37 3.03 38.95
N ILE A 274 -7.66 2.93 39.31
CA ILE A 274 -8.15 3.28 40.64
C ILE A 274 -7.62 2.31 41.68
N THR A 275 -7.70 1.00 41.42
CA THR A 275 -7.31 -0.06 42.37
C THR A 275 -5.81 -0.09 42.62
N PHE A 276 -4.99 0.11 41.57
CA PHE A 276 -3.53 0.01 41.64
C PHE A 276 -2.82 1.34 41.42
N ARG A 277 -3.45 2.44 41.81
CA ARG A 277 -2.99 3.81 41.55
C ARG A 277 -1.53 4.05 41.94
N GLU A 278 -1.11 3.53 43.10
CA GLU A 278 0.24 3.70 43.63
C GLU A 278 1.32 2.92 42.84
N ASN A 279 0.89 1.95 42.05
CA ASN A 279 1.75 1.08 41.25
C ASN A 279 1.75 1.45 39.75
N LEU A 280 0.95 2.44 39.33
CA LEU A 280 0.78 2.79 37.93
C LEU A 280 2.07 3.36 37.33
N LEU A 281 2.50 2.82 36.19
CA LEU A 281 3.59 3.37 35.38
C LEU A 281 3.05 4.17 34.19
N GLU A 282 2.17 3.54 33.39
CA GLU A 282 1.68 4.09 32.13
C GLU A 282 0.30 3.50 31.81
N CYS A 283 -0.59 4.27 31.19
CA CYS A 283 -1.86 3.75 30.66
C CYS A 283 -2.35 4.56 29.46
N ASP A 284 -3.06 3.89 28.56
CA ASP A 284 -3.73 4.49 27.41
C ASP A 284 -5.09 5.05 27.81
N ILE A 285 -5.13 6.34 28.12
CA ILE A 285 -6.34 7.07 28.51
C ILE A 285 -7.30 7.34 27.34
N MET A 286 -6.84 7.20 26.09
CA MET A 286 -7.64 7.55 24.91
C MET A 286 -8.45 6.35 24.42
N ASN A 287 -7.78 5.22 24.18
CA ASN A 287 -8.43 4.03 23.62
C ASN A 287 -8.63 2.90 24.64
N HIS A 288 -8.07 3.04 25.87
CA HIS A 288 -8.18 2.05 26.94
C HIS A 288 -7.68 0.66 26.50
N THR A 289 -6.64 0.63 25.67
CA THR A 289 -6.07 -0.60 25.10
C THR A 289 -4.89 -1.15 25.90
N TYR A 290 -4.36 -0.38 26.84
CA TYR A 290 -3.09 -0.66 27.50
C TYR A 290 -3.01 -0.05 28.90
N ALA A 291 -2.45 -0.80 29.85
CA ALA A 291 -2.01 -0.27 31.15
C ALA A 291 -0.85 -1.10 31.74
N SER A 292 0.10 -0.44 32.37
CA SER A 292 1.32 -1.03 32.95
C SER A 292 1.52 -0.57 34.38
N PHE A 293 1.83 -1.53 35.26
CA PHE A 293 1.94 -1.33 36.70
C PHE A 293 3.22 -1.99 37.23
N MET A 294 3.94 -1.33 38.13
CA MET A 294 5.09 -1.91 38.84
C MET A 294 4.65 -2.36 40.23
N PHE A 295 4.61 -3.67 40.45
CA PHE A 295 4.21 -4.25 41.72
C PHE A 295 5.42 -4.75 42.50
N THR A 296 5.39 -4.54 43.81
CA THR A 296 6.31 -5.18 44.76
C THR A 296 5.51 -6.01 45.75
N VAL A 297 5.64 -7.33 45.66
CA VAL A 297 4.97 -8.29 46.55
C VAL A 297 5.92 -8.68 47.68
N GLN A 298 5.46 -8.53 48.92
CA GLN A 298 6.20 -8.88 50.13
C GLN A 298 5.68 -10.22 50.67
N LYS A 299 6.39 -11.32 50.40
CA LYS A 299 6.19 -12.62 51.08
C LYS A 299 7.35 -12.91 52.02
N GLU A 300 8.31 -13.73 51.60
CA GLU A 300 9.55 -14.01 52.37
C GLU A 300 10.71 -13.08 51.99
N LYS A 301 10.77 -12.66 50.71
CA LYS A 301 11.68 -11.65 50.18
C LYS A 301 10.88 -10.71 49.27
N PRO A 302 11.29 -9.43 49.14
CA PRO A 302 10.65 -8.51 48.21
C PRO A 302 10.81 -9.02 46.77
N ALA A 303 9.69 -9.24 46.10
CA ALA A 303 9.66 -9.61 44.69
C ALA A 303 9.00 -8.51 43.88
N THR A 304 9.74 -7.95 42.92
CA THR A 304 9.24 -6.86 42.07
C THR A 304 9.15 -7.30 40.62
N ALA A 305 8.04 -6.94 39.96
CA ALA A 305 7.82 -7.13 38.53
C ALA A 305 6.96 -5.99 37.97
N ILE A 306 7.16 -5.68 36.69
CA ILE A 306 6.28 -4.81 35.91
C ILE A 306 5.23 -5.70 35.24
N ALA A 307 3.95 -5.51 35.58
CA ALA A 307 2.81 -6.18 34.99
C ALA A 307 2.15 -5.28 33.95
N THR A 308 2.13 -5.73 32.71
CA THR A 308 1.59 -4.98 31.57
C THR A 308 0.40 -5.72 30.97
N PHE A 309 -0.70 -5.00 30.81
CA PHE A 309 -2.00 -5.49 30.34
C PHE A 309 -2.33 -4.88 28.99
N TYR A 310 -2.68 -5.74 28.04
CA TYR A 310 -3.14 -5.36 26.71
C TYR A 310 -4.58 -5.81 26.51
N VAL A 311 -5.45 -4.87 26.12
CA VAL A 311 -6.89 -5.08 26.02
C VAL A 311 -7.32 -4.96 24.56
N ALA A 312 -7.78 -6.06 23.99
CA ALA A 312 -8.21 -6.12 22.59
C ALA A 312 -9.59 -5.48 22.37
N ASP A 313 -9.89 -5.08 21.13
CA ASP A 313 -11.21 -4.51 20.77
C ASP A 313 -12.40 -5.45 21.02
N THR A 314 -12.13 -6.75 21.08
CA THR A 314 -13.10 -7.82 21.37
C THR A 314 -13.32 -8.07 22.86
N PHE A 315 -12.65 -7.35 23.76
CA PHE A 315 -12.90 -7.44 25.20
C PHE A 315 -14.36 -7.04 25.52
N PRO A 316 -15.11 -7.80 26.36
CA PRO A 316 -14.65 -8.87 27.26
C PRO A 316 -14.78 -10.30 26.70
N GLU A 317 -15.02 -10.51 25.40
CA GLU A 317 -15.10 -11.88 24.85
C GLU A 317 -13.76 -12.60 24.95
N ILE A 318 -12.66 -11.84 24.81
CA ILE A 318 -11.29 -12.30 24.99
C ILE A 318 -10.71 -11.59 26.22
N TYR A 319 -10.06 -12.36 27.11
CA TYR A 319 -9.39 -11.85 28.30
C TYR A 319 -8.18 -10.96 27.95
N PRO A 320 -7.79 -10.01 28.82
CA PRO A 320 -6.66 -9.14 28.55
C PRO A 320 -5.35 -9.94 28.58
N LYS A 321 -4.42 -9.63 27.67
CA LYS A 321 -3.10 -10.26 27.67
C LYS A 321 -2.26 -9.64 28.78
N LEU A 322 -1.82 -10.47 29.73
CA LEU A 322 -0.94 -10.07 30.83
C LEU A 322 0.50 -10.51 30.54
N THR A 323 1.45 -9.60 30.74
CA THR A 323 2.89 -9.89 30.67
C THR A 323 3.59 -9.41 31.94
N LEU A 324 4.61 -10.14 32.38
CA LEU A 324 5.51 -9.75 33.46
C LEU A 324 6.90 -9.46 32.92
N THR A 325 7.48 -8.34 33.34
CA THR A 325 8.83 -7.89 32.98
C THR A 325 9.63 -7.57 34.25
N SER A 326 10.94 -7.85 34.24
CA SER A 326 11.80 -7.52 35.39
C SER A 326 12.21 -6.04 35.35
N PRO A 327 12.01 -5.25 36.41
CA PRO A 327 12.53 -3.89 36.48
C PRO A 327 14.05 -3.94 36.72
N MET A 328 14.84 -3.71 35.66
CA MET A 328 16.32 -3.59 35.60
C MET A 328 17.15 -4.53 36.50
N MET A 329 17.91 -5.45 35.90
CA MET A 329 18.92 -6.23 36.60
C MET A 329 20.25 -5.44 36.65
N PRO A 330 20.74 -4.99 37.82
CA PRO A 330 22.07 -4.41 37.91
C PRO A 330 23.11 -5.49 37.57
N SER A 331 23.89 -5.26 36.53
CA SER A 331 24.93 -6.17 36.04
C SER A 331 26.07 -5.32 35.47
N ASP A 332 27.33 -5.70 35.75
CA ASP A 332 28.54 -4.97 35.31
C ASP A 332 28.70 -4.89 33.77
N CYS A 333 27.83 -5.56 33.02
CA CYS A 333 27.66 -5.40 31.58
C CYS A 333 26.18 -5.11 31.28
N PHE A 334 25.88 -4.13 30.42
CA PHE A 334 24.53 -3.87 29.90
C PHE A 334 24.03 -5.11 29.14
N LYS A 335 23.39 -6.05 29.85
CA LYS A 335 22.66 -7.17 29.25
C LYS A 335 21.22 -6.70 29.00
N PRO A 336 20.64 -6.98 27.83
CA PRO A 336 19.24 -6.66 27.58
C PRO A 336 18.37 -7.34 28.64
N ALA A 337 17.38 -6.60 29.16
CA ALA A 337 16.40 -7.19 30.07
C ALA A 337 15.74 -8.40 29.39
N PRO A 338 15.55 -9.52 30.10
CA PRO A 338 14.92 -10.69 29.53
C PRO A 338 13.53 -10.33 28.99
N ALA A 339 13.16 -10.98 27.88
CA ALA A 339 11.90 -10.70 27.20
C ALA A 339 10.69 -10.85 28.15
N PRO A 340 9.62 -10.06 27.98
CA PRO A 340 8.42 -10.15 28.81
C PRO A 340 7.83 -11.57 28.78
N GLU A 341 7.50 -12.11 29.95
CA GLU A 341 6.85 -13.42 30.07
C GLU A 341 5.33 -13.26 30.02
N VAL A 342 4.66 -13.92 29.07
CA VAL A 342 3.20 -13.91 28.98
C VAL A 342 2.63 -14.81 30.08
N ILE A 343 1.80 -14.23 30.95
CA ILE A 343 1.16 -14.96 32.04
C ILE A 343 -0.30 -15.26 31.64
N PRO A 344 -0.69 -16.54 31.50
CA PRO A 344 -2.06 -16.89 31.16
C PRO A 344 -3.00 -16.58 32.34
N ILE A 345 -4.09 -15.86 32.07
CA ILE A 345 -5.12 -15.60 33.09
C ILE A 345 -5.86 -16.91 33.39
N ARG A 346 -5.77 -17.39 34.63
CA ARG A 346 -6.28 -18.71 35.04
C ARG A 346 -7.80 -18.75 35.17
N ARG A 347 -8.40 -17.63 35.57
CA ARG A 347 -9.84 -17.50 35.82
C ARG A 347 -10.37 -16.27 35.10
N TYR A 348 -11.31 -16.49 34.19
CA TYR A 348 -11.94 -15.42 33.43
C TYR A 348 -13.34 -15.80 33.00
N SER A 349 -14.25 -14.82 33.00
CA SER A 349 -15.54 -14.92 32.34
C SER A 349 -15.87 -13.61 31.65
N PRO A 350 -16.27 -13.64 30.37
CA PRO A 350 -16.76 -12.46 29.64
C PRO A 350 -17.98 -11.76 30.28
N ARG A 351 -18.64 -12.43 31.23
CA ARG A 351 -19.84 -11.93 31.92
C ARG A 351 -19.52 -11.20 33.23
N TRP A 352 -18.26 -11.20 33.66
CA TRP A 352 -17.86 -10.49 34.87
C TRP A 352 -17.81 -8.99 34.64
N ASP A 353 -18.15 -8.25 35.68
CA ASP A 353 -17.92 -6.82 35.84
C ASP A 353 -16.42 -6.53 36.00
N ALA A 354 -16.05 -5.27 35.76
CA ALA A 354 -14.65 -4.85 35.79
C ALA A 354 -13.99 -5.14 37.16
N ASP A 355 -14.67 -4.84 38.27
CA ASP A 355 -14.16 -5.06 39.62
C ASP A 355 -13.82 -6.53 39.87
N ARG A 356 -14.71 -7.44 39.49
CA ARG A 356 -14.47 -8.87 39.62
C ARG A 356 -13.29 -9.35 38.77
N ILE A 357 -13.15 -8.86 37.54
CA ILE A 357 -12.01 -9.22 36.67
C ILE A 357 -10.70 -8.75 37.32
N VAL A 358 -10.66 -7.50 37.79
CA VAL A 358 -9.47 -6.90 38.42
C VAL A 358 -9.08 -7.66 39.70
N LYS A 359 -10.07 -8.04 40.52
CA LYS A 359 -9.82 -8.82 41.75
C LYS A 359 -9.18 -10.18 41.47
N GLU A 360 -9.72 -10.95 40.52
CA GLU A 360 -9.18 -12.28 40.18
C GLU A 360 -7.78 -12.19 39.56
N ILE A 361 -7.52 -11.14 38.77
CA ILE A 361 -6.18 -10.83 38.24
C ILE A 361 -5.21 -10.53 39.38
N TRP A 362 -5.62 -9.76 40.38
CA TRP A 362 -4.77 -9.44 41.53
C TRP A 362 -4.41 -10.68 42.36
N GLU A 363 -5.41 -11.51 42.68
CA GLU A 363 -5.19 -12.77 43.41
C GLU A 363 -4.20 -13.67 42.66
N GLN A 364 -4.26 -13.70 41.33
CA GLN A 364 -3.28 -14.40 40.51
C GLN A 364 -1.88 -13.75 40.56
N LEU A 365 -1.78 -12.43 40.38
CA LEU A 365 -0.50 -11.71 40.38
C LEU A 365 0.25 -11.83 41.72
N TRP A 366 -0.49 -11.86 42.83
CA TRP A 366 0.07 -12.06 44.18
C TRP A 366 0.85 -13.37 44.30
N GLU A 367 0.46 -14.39 43.54
CA GLU A 367 1.17 -15.67 43.45
C GLU A 367 2.23 -15.69 42.36
N ASP A 368 1.94 -15.15 41.17
CA ASP A 368 2.82 -15.28 39.99
C ASP A 368 4.07 -14.38 40.07
N ILE A 369 3.99 -13.18 40.67
CA ILE A 369 5.11 -12.23 40.75
C ILE A 369 6.31 -12.81 41.52
N PRO A 370 6.15 -13.38 42.73
CA PRO A 370 7.26 -14.03 43.45
C PRO A 370 7.95 -15.16 42.66
N HIS A 371 7.17 -16.00 41.97
CA HIS A 371 7.71 -17.10 41.16
C HIS A 371 8.52 -16.58 39.97
N TYR A 372 7.97 -15.59 39.27
CA TYR A 372 8.65 -14.92 38.16
C TYR A 372 9.95 -14.25 38.61
N HIS A 373 9.92 -13.50 39.73
CA HIS A 373 11.10 -12.83 40.27
C HIS A 373 12.20 -13.82 40.66
N ALA A 374 11.86 -14.92 41.34
CA ALA A 374 12.82 -15.96 41.72
C ALA A 374 13.47 -16.62 40.48
N LYS A 375 12.68 -16.90 39.43
CA LYS A 375 13.17 -17.41 38.14
C LYS A 375 14.18 -16.46 37.50
N MET A 376 13.92 -15.16 37.53
CA MET A 376 14.84 -14.15 36.98
C MET A 376 16.15 -14.02 37.77
N VAL A 377 16.11 -14.15 39.10
CA VAL A 377 17.32 -14.15 39.95
C VAL A 377 18.17 -15.42 39.73
N GLN A 378 17.56 -16.56 39.40
CA GLN A 378 18.30 -17.78 39.03
C GLN A 378 18.96 -17.68 37.64
N LEU A 379 18.30 -17.03 36.70
CA LEU A 379 18.84 -16.78 35.35
C LEU A 379 20.05 -15.83 35.36
N SER A 380 20.11 -14.88 36.30
CA SER A 380 21.27 -13.98 36.43
C SER A 380 22.49 -14.64 37.07
N SER A 381 22.28 -15.58 37.99
CA SER A 381 23.36 -16.27 38.73
C SER A 381 24.02 -17.42 37.95
N SER A 382 23.31 -18.05 37.01
CA SER A 382 23.82 -19.13 36.15
C SER A 382 24.61 -18.66 34.92
N ALA A 383 24.59 -17.36 34.61
CA ALA A 383 25.21 -16.78 33.41
C ALA A 383 26.70 -16.38 33.57
N ALA A 384 27.37 -16.76 34.66
CA ALA A 384 28.80 -16.49 34.91
C ALA A 384 29.75 -17.47 34.18
N SER A 385 29.22 -18.51 33.53
CA SER A 385 30.02 -19.49 32.78
C SER A 385 29.27 -19.94 31.53
N LEU A 386 29.49 -19.28 30.39
CA LEU A 386 29.40 -19.81 29.00
C LEU A 386 29.41 -18.64 27.98
N PRO A 387 30.04 -18.80 26.79
CA PRO A 387 30.15 -17.74 25.79
C PRO A 387 28.92 -17.62 24.88
N TYR A 388 28.48 -16.37 24.71
CA TYR A 388 27.71 -15.75 23.62
C TYR A 388 26.86 -16.66 22.71
N THR A 389 25.55 -16.71 23.02
CA THR A 389 24.48 -16.98 22.05
C THR A 389 23.51 -15.80 22.07
N ALA A 390 23.27 -15.23 20.88
CA ALA A 390 22.42 -14.07 20.66
C ALA A 390 20.97 -14.30 21.13
N MET A 391 20.49 -13.44 22.03
CA MET A 391 19.14 -13.47 22.60
C MET A 391 18.19 -12.55 21.81
N SER A 392 17.10 -13.14 21.35
CA SER A 392 15.97 -12.53 20.63
C SER A 392 15.15 -11.60 21.52
N CYS A 393 14.66 -10.50 20.93
CA CYS A 393 13.73 -9.58 21.58
C CYS A 393 12.32 -9.89 21.06
N SER A 394 11.49 -10.54 21.89
CA SER A 394 10.14 -10.96 21.52
C SER A 394 9.21 -9.76 21.42
N VAL A 395 8.80 -9.40 20.19
CA VAL A 395 7.72 -8.46 19.94
C VAL A 395 6.39 -9.24 19.90
N GLU A 396 5.31 -8.61 20.35
CA GLU A 396 3.95 -9.17 20.39
C GLU A 396 3.49 -9.76 19.04
N GLU A 397 2.88 -10.95 19.05
CA GLU A 397 2.20 -11.51 17.89
C GLU A 397 1.21 -10.50 17.27
N PRO A 398 1.27 -10.20 15.96
CA PRO A 398 0.36 -9.28 15.31
C PRO A 398 -0.92 -10.05 15.05
N THR A 399 -2.06 -9.39 15.27
CA THR A 399 -3.35 -9.88 14.80
C THR A 399 -3.26 -10.18 13.30
N MET A 400 -3.53 -11.44 12.94
CA MET A 400 -3.47 -11.91 11.55
C MET A 400 -4.30 -10.99 10.64
N THR A 401 -3.65 -10.41 9.63
CA THR A 401 -4.27 -9.60 8.59
C THR A 401 -5.33 -10.41 7.83
N VAL A 402 -6.30 -9.71 7.20
CA VAL A 402 -7.35 -10.33 6.37
C VAL A 402 -6.77 -11.22 5.26
N ALA A 403 -5.57 -10.89 4.76
CA ALA A 403 -4.83 -11.69 3.78
C ALA A 403 -4.30 -13.00 4.39
N GLU A 404 -3.77 -12.96 5.61
CA GLU A 404 -3.29 -14.14 6.35
C GLU A 404 -4.45 -15.06 6.76
N LYS A 405 -5.61 -14.49 7.15
CA LYS A 405 -6.85 -15.28 7.38
C LYS A 405 -7.35 -15.97 6.10
N ARG A 406 -7.28 -15.29 4.94
CA ARG A 406 -7.60 -15.86 3.62
C ARG A 406 -6.60 -16.91 3.13
N ALA A 407 -5.32 -16.79 3.51
CA ALA A 407 -4.29 -17.79 3.19
C ALA A 407 -4.49 -19.06 4.04
N LYS A 408 -4.77 -18.89 5.34
CA LYS A 408 -5.08 -20.01 6.26
C LYS A 408 -6.37 -20.74 5.87
N SER A 409 -7.40 -20.03 5.40
CA SER A 409 -8.66 -20.67 4.93
C SER A 409 -8.54 -21.38 3.58
N ARG A 410 -7.46 -21.14 2.82
CA ARG A 410 -7.15 -21.86 1.56
C ARG A 410 -6.30 -23.12 1.76
N ALA A 411 -5.83 -23.40 2.97
CA ALA A 411 -5.16 -24.64 3.34
C ALA A 411 -6.19 -25.79 3.47
N VAL A 412 -6.80 -26.17 2.35
CA VAL A 412 -7.74 -27.30 2.29
C VAL A 412 -6.99 -28.65 2.34
N HIS A 413 -5.67 -28.64 2.11
CA HIS A 413 -4.80 -29.82 2.18
C HIS A 413 -3.43 -29.41 2.75
N ALA A 414 -3.17 -29.68 4.02
CA ALA A 414 -1.86 -29.44 4.63
C ALA A 414 -0.77 -30.26 3.90
N GLY A 415 0.35 -29.63 3.51
CA GLY A 415 1.47 -30.29 2.84
C GLY A 415 1.39 -30.38 1.31
N PHE A 416 0.37 -29.80 0.67
CA PHE A 416 0.25 -29.71 -0.80
C PHE A 416 0.34 -28.26 -1.29
N CYS A 417 0.83 -28.09 -2.51
CA CYS A 417 0.98 -26.77 -3.12
C CYS A 417 -0.36 -26.03 -3.23
N CYS A 418 -0.41 -24.78 -2.75
CA CYS A 418 -1.62 -23.94 -2.76
C CYS A 418 -2.12 -23.53 -4.16
N LYS A 419 -1.31 -23.72 -5.21
CA LYS A 419 -1.64 -23.38 -6.60
C LYS A 419 -2.18 -24.58 -7.38
N CYS A 420 -1.37 -25.64 -7.57
CA CYS A 420 -1.79 -26.82 -8.33
C CYS A 420 -2.62 -27.81 -7.50
N LYS A 421 -2.49 -27.80 -6.17
CA LYS A 421 -3.17 -28.70 -5.23
C LYS A 421 -2.88 -30.20 -5.42
N SER A 422 -1.93 -30.55 -6.28
CA SER A 422 -1.57 -31.95 -6.61
C SER A 422 -0.19 -32.34 -6.09
N GLU A 423 0.79 -31.46 -6.27
CA GLU A 423 2.18 -31.69 -5.86
C GLU A 423 2.42 -31.33 -4.39
N LYS A 424 3.36 -32.03 -3.76
CA LYS A 424 3.80 -31.73 -2.38
C LYS A 424 4.45 -30.35 -2.32
N SER A 425 4.18 -29.60 -1.26
CA SER A 425 4.84 -28.33 -1.02
C SER A 425 6.27 -28.52 -0.51
N THR A 426 7.20 -27.74 -1.06
CA THR A 426 8.63 -27.71 -0.73
C THR A 426 9.07 -26.34 -0.23
N ILE A 427 8.35 -25.28 -0.64
CA ILE A 427 8.71 -23.89 -0.40
C ILE A 427 7.59 -23.20 0.37
N ILE A 428 7.95 -22.49 1.43
CA ILE A 428 7.00 -21.72 2.24
C ILE A 428 7.34 -20.24 2.16
N VAL A 429 6.39 -19.43 1.67
CA VAL A 429 6.53 -17.98 1.56
C VAL A 429 5.34 -17.30 2.19
N ARG A 430 5.56 -16.51 3.26
CA ARG A 430 4.51 -15.70 3.93
C ARG A 430 3.21 -16.51 4.11
N TYR A 431 3.33 -17.72 4.68
CA TYR A 431 2.24 -18.68 4.94
C TYR A 431 1.63 -19.41 3.73
N ALA A 432 2.10 -19.15 2.51
CA ALA A 432 1.70 -19.89 1.32
C ALA A 432 2.73 -20.97 0.99
N GLU A 433 2.24 -22.20 0.84
CA GLU A 433 3.03 -23.37 0.51
C GLU A 433 3.01 -23.63 -1.01
N TYR A 434 4.18 -23.75 -1.63
CA TYR A 434 4.35 -23.97 -3.07
C TYR A 434 5.18 -25.21 -3.36
N CYS A 435 4.90 -25.88 -4.47
CA CYS A 435 5.89 -26.73 -5.14
C CYS A 435 6.79 -25.85 -6.03
N ASP A 436 7.98 -26.35 -6.37
CA ASP A 436 8.99 -25.57 -7.11
C ASP A 436 8.44 -24.96 -8.42
N PRO A 437 7.72 -25.68 -9.31
CA PRO A 437 7.21 -25.09 -10.56
C PRO A 437 6.21 -23.96 -10.31
N CYS A 438 5.29 -24.14 -9.35
CA CYS A 438 4.29 -23.13 -9.03
C CYS A 438 4.91 -21.89 -8.37
N PHE A 439 5.97 -22.07 -7.59
CA PHE A 439 6.73 -20.96 -7.02
C PHE A 439 7.40 -20.12 -8.12
N LEU A 440 8.09 -20.78 -9.06
CA LEU A 440 8.75 -20.12 -10.18
C LEU A 440 7.77 -19.31 -11.05
N ILE A 441 6.60 -19.87 -11.34
CA ILE A 441 5.52 -19.17 -12.07
C ILE A 441 4.99 -17.98 -11.25
N ALA A 442 4.82 -18.14 -9.94
CA ALA A 442 4.33 -17.07 -9.09
C ALA A 442 5.30 -15.88 -9.04
N LEU A 443 6.61 -16.16 -8.98
CA LEU A 443 7.66 -15.13 -8.95
C LEU A 443 7.77 -14.41 -10.30
N ASP A 444 7.79 -15.14 -11.42
CA ASP A 444 7.74 -14.56 -12.77
C ASP A 444 6.49 -13.70 -12.97
N SER A 445 5.32 -14.13 -12.47
CA SER A 445 4.08 -13.34 -12.53
C SER A 445 4.16 -12.03 -11.75
N LYS A 446 4.87 -12.00 -10.61
CA LYS A 446 5.11 -10.75 -9.85
C LYS A 446 5.98 -9.80 -10.67
N PHE A 447 7.10 -10.30 -11.19
CA PHE A 447 8.02 -9.55 -12.03
C PHE A 447 7.33 -8.95 -13.28
N ARG A 448 6.59 -9.76 -14.04
CA ARG A 448 5.84 -9.29 -15.22
C ARG A 448 4.80 -8.23 -14.88
N THR A 449 4.14 -8.37 -13.73
CA THR A 449 3.16 -7.38 -13.26
C THR A 449 3.83 -6.07 -12.88
N ALA A 450 4.97 -6.13 -12.19
CA ALA A 450 5.77 -4.97 -11.85
C ALA A 450 6.26 -4.24 -13.12
N LEU A 451 6.81 -4.96 -14.11
CA LEU A 451 7.22 -4.38 -15.39
C LEU A 451 6.06 -3.73 -16.15
N ARG A 452 4.91 -4.39 -16.21
CA ARG A 452 3.71 -3.84 -16.86
C ARG A 452 3.24 -2.55 -16.18
N ASN A 453 3.26 -2.51 -14.84
CA ASN A 453 2.84 -1.34 -14.07
C ASN A 453 3.88 -0.21 -14.10
N ALA A 454 5.16 -0.53 -14.28
CA ALA A 454 6.23 0.44 -14.48
C ALA A 454 6.21 1.08 -15.89
N ARG A 455 5.31 0.63 -16.79
CA ARG A 455 5.18 1.16 -18.14
C ARG A 455 3.87 1.94 -18.30
N PRO A 456 3.93 3.24 -18.66
CA PRO A 456 2.75 3.96 -19.12
C PRO A 456 2.21 3.32 -20.40
N TYR A 457 0.91 3.09 -20.47
CA TYR A 457 0.22 2.69 -21.69
C TYR A 457 0.55 3.73 -22.79
N ARG A 458 1.13 3.30 -23.93
CA ARG A 458 1.60 4.09 -25.11
C ARG A 458 3.12 4.40 -25.21
N VAL A 459 4.00 3.42 -25.09
CA VAL A 459 5.36 3.54 -25.69
C VAL A 459 5.37 2.75 -27.00
N THR A 460 5.43 3.46 -28.13
CA THR A 460 5.38 2.89 -29.50
C THR A 460 6.73 2.39 -30.00
N ASN A 461 7.84 2.86 -29.42
CA ASN A 461 9.20 2.50 -29.83
C ASN A 461 9.92 1.72 -28.72
N PRO A 462 10.59 0.60 -29.02
CA PRO A 462 11.40 -0.13 -28.04
C PRO A 462 12.56 0.72 -27.50
N GLU A 463 12.73 0.73 -26.18
CA GLU A 463 13.79 1.46 -25.46
C GLU A 463 14.97 0.52 -25.12
N ASN A 464 16.18 1.07 -24.96
CA ASN A 464 17.35 0.33 -24.46
C ASN A 464 17.35 0.36 -22.92
N VAL A 465 17.68 -0.77 -22.29
CA VAL A 465 17.64 -0.93 -20.83
C VAL A 465 19.00 -1.34 -20.28
N MET A 466 19.42 -0.67 -19.20
CA MET A 466 20.58 -1.00 -18.40
C MET A 466 20.15 -1.75 -17.14
N LEU A 467 20.67 -2.96 -16.92
CA LEU A 467 20.45 -3.76 -15.71
C LEU A 467 21.62 -3.56 -14.75
N ALA A 468 21.35 -3.04 -13.55
CA ALA A 468 22.38 -2.92 -12.51
C ALA A 468 22.68 -4.29 -11.89
N PHE A 469 23.95 -4.70 -11.91
CA PHE A 469 24.40 -6.00 -11.44
C PHE A 469 25.45 -5.88 -10.33
N SER A 470 25.08 -6.33 -9.13
CA SER A 470 25.97 -6.33 -7.96
C SER A 470 26.61 -7.70 -7.69
N GLY A 471 26.06 -8.78 -8.25
CA GLY A 471 26.53 -10.15 -8.00
C GLY A 471 25.72 -10.95 -6.98
N GLY A 472 24.81 -10.31 -6.24
CA GLY A 472 23.90 -10.99 -5.29
C GLY A 472 22.63 -11.57 -5.94
N SER A 473 21.84 -12.32 -5.17
CA SER A 473 20.66 -13.05 -5.68
C SER A 473 19.63 -12.16 -6.36
N SER A 474 19.41 -10.94 -5.85
CA SER A 474 18.39 -10.05 -6.42
C SER A 474 18.80 -9.53 -7.79
N SER A 475 20.05 -9.07 -7.96
CA SER A 475 20.54 -8.60 -9.26
C SER A 475 20.78 -9.74 -10.24
N ARG A 476 21.15 -10.94 -9.77
CA ARG A 476 21.24 -12.15 -10.60
C ARG A 476 19.88 -12.62 -11.10
N SER A 477 18.87 -12.63 -10.23
CA SER A 477 17.48 -12.94 -10.58
C SER A 477 16.92 -11.95 -11.58
N LEU A 478 17.26 -10.65 -11.44
CA LEU A 478 16.84 -9.60 -12.37
C LEU A 478 17.29 -9.92 -13.80
N ILE A 479 18.58 -10.22 -14.01
CA ILE A 479 19.12 -10.56 -15.34
C ILE A 479 18.38 -11.76 -15.93
N HIS A 480 18.22 -12.84 -15.16
CA HIS A 480 17.56 -14.06 -15.63
C HIS A 480 16.08 -13.82 -15.96
N LEU A 481 15.35 -13.09 -15.13
CA LEU A 481 13.93 -12.79 -15.37
C LEU A 481 13.73 -11.88 -16.58
N PHE A 482 14.64 -10.93 -16.81
CA PHE A 482 14.64 -10.13 -18.04
C PHE A 482 14.88 -10.99 -19.28
N ASP A 483 15.84 -11.91 -19.23
CA ASP A 483 16.08 -12.86 -20.33
C ASP A 483 14.86 -13.74 -20.62
N VAL A 484 14.28 -14.39 -19.61
CA VAL A 484 13.07 -15.21 -19.76
C VAL A 484 11.90 -14.37 -20.28
N PHE A 485 11.81 -13.10 -19.90
CA PHE A 485 10.78 -12.20 -20.42
C PHE A 485 10.99 -11.84 -21.89
N HIS A 486 12.25 -11.67 -22.30
CA HIS A 486 12.64 -11.28 -23.67
C HIS A 486 12.69 -12.43 -24.66
N SER A 487 12.98 -13.63 -24.19
CA SER A 487 13.26 -14.83 -25.01
C SER A 487 12.03 -15.72 -25.28
N LEU A 488 10.83 -15.36 -24.80
CA LEU A 488 9.62 -16.16 -25.03
C LEU A 488 9.15 -16.15 -26.50
N PRO A 489 8.91 -17.32 -27.12
CA PRO A 489 8.37 -17.41 -28.48
C PRO A 489 6.92 -16.85 -28.58
N PRO A 490 6.53 -16.29 -29.73
CA PRO A 490 5.18 -15.73 -29.97
C PRO A 490 4.08 -16.80 -30.18
N GLU A 491 4.13 -17.96 -29.51
CA GLU A 491 3.28 -19.12 -29.84
C GLU A 491 2.05 -19.30 -28.93
N VAL A 492 1.84 -18.45 -27.92
CA VAL A 492 0.62 -18.45 -27.09
C VAL A 492 -0.31 -17.26 -27.42
N ALA A 493 0.04 -16.45 -28.42
CA ALA A 493 -0.77 -15.32 -28.86
C ALA A 493 -1.72 -15.74 -29.99
N THR A 494 -2.95 -16.09 -29.65
CA THR A 494 -4.06 -15.98 -30.60
C THR A 494 -4.11 -14.54 -31.13
N ASN A 495 -3.68 -14.34 -32.37
CA ASN A 495 -3.79 -13.11 -33.16
C ASN A 495 -3.32 -11.82 -32.46
N LYS A 496 -1.99 -11.61 -32.42
CA LYS A 496 -1.25 -10.34 -32.59
C LYS A 496 0.20 -10.57 -32.16
N GLN A 497 1.16 -10.36 -33.06
CA GLN A 497 2.59 -10.35 -32.72
C GLN A 497 2.81 -9.44 -31.50
N GLN A 498 3.30 -9.98 -30.39
CA GLN A 498 3.69 -9.13 -29.26
C GLN A 498 4.91 -8.30 -29.70
N PRO A 499 4.84 -6.96 -29.63
CA PRO A 499 5.96 -6.13 -30.04
C PRO A 499 7.16 -6.37 -29.11
N LYS A 500 8.35 -6.56 -29.67
CA LYS A 500 9.62 -6.64 -28.92
C LYS A 500 9.73 -5.41 -28.01
N ILE A 501 9.75 -5.61 -26.70
CA ILE A 501 9.48 -4.54 -25.71
C ILE A 501 10.69 -3.65 -25.46
N TYR A 502 11.89 -4.23 -25.50
CA TYR A 502 13.18 -3.57 -25.32
C TYR A 502 14.10 -3.95 -26.49
N ASN A 503 14.90 -3.01 -26.96
CA ASN A 503 15.81 -3.23 -28.09
C ASN A 503 17.03 -4.03 -27.64
N ASN A 504 17.90 -3.36 -26.88
CA ASN A 504 19.15 -3.90 -26.35
C ASN A 504 19.10 -3.92 -24.82
N ILE A 505 19.62 -5.01 -24.26
CA ILE A 505 19.77 -5.21 -22.82
C ILE A 505 21.26 -5.12 -22.51
N HIS A 506 21.61 -4.18 -21.65
CA HIS A 506 22.97 -3.94 -21.17
C HIS A 506 23.04 -4.33 -19.69
N VAL A 507 24.21 -4.77 -19.24
CA VAL A 507 24.47 -5.09 -17.82
C VAL A 507 25.60 -4.20 -17.33
N CYS A 508 25.37 -3.45 -16.24
CA CYS A 508 26.40 -2.63 -15.61
C CYS A 508 26.80 -3.16 -14.24
N HIS A 509 28.10 -3.31 -14.00
CA HIS A 509 28.67 -3.69 -12.72
C HIS A 509 29.65 -2.60 -12.23
N ILE A 510 29.51 -2.23 -10.96
CA ILE A 510 30.44 -1.34 -10.28
C ILE A 510 31.32 -2.21 -9.38
N ASP A 511 32.62 -2.22 -9.65
CA ASP A 511 33.59 -2.93 -8.84
C ASP A 511 34.07 -2.05 -7.68
N GLU A 512 33.87 -2.55 -6.48
CA GLU A 512 34.19 -1.90 -5.20
C GLU A 512 35.35 -2.56 -4.47
N SER A 513 36.08 -3.45 -5.16
CA SER A 513 37.22 -4.17 -4.60
C SER A 513 38.29 -3.27 -3.97
N CYS A 514 38.41 -2.01 -4.40
CA CYS A 514 39.35 -1.04 -3.81
C CYS A 514 39.02 -0.63 -2.37
N LEU A 515 37.78 -0.86 -1.91
CA LEU A 515 37.32 -0.52 -0.56
C LEU A 515 37.63 -1.61 0.46
N ILE A 516 38.23 -2.73 0.03
CA ILE A 516 38.59 -3.87 0.89
C ILE A 516 40.05 -3.70 1.35
N GLU A 517 40.31 -3.46 2.64
CA GLU A 517 41.67 -3.44 3.18
C GLU A 517 42.28 -4.86 3.15
N PRO A 518 43.56 -4.96 2.77
CA PRO A 518 44.30 -6.21 2.85
C PRO A 518 44.66 -6.53 4.31
N GLY A 519 43.87 -7.40 4.94
CA GLY A 519 44.34 -8.26 6.04
C GLY A 519 43.75 -8.01 7.43
N GLN A 520 42.68 -8.75 7.77
CA GLN A 520 42.43 -9.34 9.10
C GLN A 520 41.51 -10.57 8.98
N GLY A 521 41.83 -11.48 8.06
CA GLY A 521 41.26 -12.84 8.10
C GLY A 521 42.04 -13.66 9.12
N GLN A 522 41.48 -13.84 10.32
CA GLN A 522 41.93 -14.92 11.21
C GLN A 522 41.51 -16.24 10.57
N GLY A 523 42.47 -16.85 9.87
CA GLY A 523 42.39 -18.15 9.25
C GLY A 523 43.77 -18.46 8.69
N GLN A 524 44.61 -19.08 9.50
CA GLN A 524 45.82 -19.72 9.04
C GLN A 524 45.40 -20.88 8.13
N ASP A 525 45.32 -20.65 6.83
CA ASP A 525 45.54 -21.70 5.84
C ASP A 525 46.30 -21.09 4.66
N GLN A 526 47.56 -21.50 4.57
CA GLN A 526 48.47 -21.19 3.48
C GLN A 526 48.08 -22.03 2.26
N ASP A 527 47.14 -21.56 1.46
CA ASP A 527 46.97 -22.04 0.08
C ASP A 527 47.03 -20.85 -0.89
N GLN A 528 48.26 -20.53 -1.28
CA GLN A 528 48.62 -19.42 -2.17
C GLN A 528 48.32 -19.68 -3.67
N ASN A 529 47.44 -20.61 -4.05
CA ASN A 529 47.31 -21.03 -5.46
C ASN A 529 45.89 -21.30 -5.99
N SER A 530 44.84 -20.70 -5.42
CA SER A 530 43.54 -20.64 -6.11
C SER A 530 43.43 -19.33 -6.92
N LEU A 531 43.42 -19.47 -8.25
CA LEU A 531 43.16 -18.36 -9.19
C LEU A 531 41.82 -17.70 -8.86
N THR A 532 41.84 -16.63 -8.06
CA THR A 532 40.65 -15.84 -7.76
C THR A 532 40.42 -14.89 -8.92
N GLN A 533 39.50 -15.27 -9.82
CA GLN A 533 39.00 -14.43 -10.89
C GLN A 533 38.46 -13.10 -10.30
N SER A 534 38.80 -11.96 -10.93
CA SER A 534 38.31 -10.64 -10.51
C SER A 534 36.78 -10.62 -10.55
N THR A 535 36.14 -9.96 -9.57
CA THR A 535 34.68 -9.73 -9.51
C THR A 535 34.14 -9.17 -10.83
N MET A 536 34.91 -8.28 -11.46
CA MET A 536 34.63 -7.71 -12.78
C MET A 536 34.52 -8.77 -13.87
N GLU A 537 35.43 -9.75 -13.88
CA GLU A 537 35.47 -10.80 -14.89
C GLU A 537 34.37 -11.83 -14.67
N GLN A 538 34.03 -12.15 -13.42
CA GLN A 538 32.86 -12.97 -13.09
C GLN A 538 31.57 -12.31 -13.57
N ALA A 539 31.40 -11.01 -13.29
CA ALA A 539 30.24 -10.25 -13.76
C ALA A 539 30.14 -10.19 -15.28
N ARG A 540 31.29 -10.00 -15.97
CA ARG A 540 31.38 -10.06 -17.42
C ARG A 540 30.99 -11.42 -17.98
N SER A 541 31.48 -12.51 -17.37
CA SER A 541 31.16 -13.87 -17.77
C SER A 541 29.66 -14.17 -17.67
N ILE A 542 29.03 -13.75 -16.56
CA ILE A 542 27.58 -13.89 -16.37
C ILE A 542 26.81 -13.13 -17.45
N ALA A 543 27.15 -11.87 -17.73
CA ALA A 543 26.50 -11.08 -18.77
C ALA A 543 26.68 -11.70 -20.17
N ALA A 544 27.89 -12.19 -20.47
CA ALA A 544 28.21 -12.87 -21.72
C ALA A 544 27.39 -14.17 -21.89
N GLY A 545 27.09 -14.89 -20.81
CA GLY A 545 26.22 -16.07 -20.82
C GLY A 545 24.79 -15.81 -21.31
N TYR A 546 24.32 -14.56 -21.22
CA TYR A 546 23.02 -14.12 -21.75
C TYR A 546 23.13 -13.40 -23.11
N GLY A 547 24.34 -13.21 -23.63
CA GLY A 547 24.58 -12.39 -24.82
C GLY A 547 24.31 -10.91 -24.62
N TYR A 548 24.36 -10.42 -23.37
CA TYR A 548 24.14 -9.01 -23.04
C TYR A 548 25.44 -8.21 -23.06
N GLU A 549 25.36 -6.94 -23.47
CA GLU A 549 26.53 -6.06 -23.50
C GLU A 549 26.93 -5.65 -22.08
N PHE A 550 28.20 -5.85 -21.72
CA PHE A 550 28.71 -5.63 -20.37
C PHE A 550 29.43 -4.28 -20.22
N HIS A 551 29.07 -3.55 -19.16
CA HIS A 551 29.59 -2.23 -18.80
C HIS A 551 30.20 -2.27 -17.39
N GLY A 552 31.50 -2.51 -17.30
CA GLY A 552 32.23 -2.58 -16.03
C GLY A 552 32.95 -1.28 -15.69
N VAL A 553 32.76 -0.76 -14.49
CA VAL A 553 33.39 0.48 -14.01
C VAL A 553 33.87 0.29 -12.57
N HIS A 554 35.00 0.88 -12.18
CA HIS A 554 35.43 0.87 -10.78
C HIS A 554 34.82 2.04 -10.00
N ILE A 555 34.54 1.89 -8.71
CA ILE A 555 33.92 2.97 -7.93
C ILE A 555 34.77 4.25 -7.87
N GLU A 556 36.11 4.12 -7.89
CA GLU A 556 37.05 5.25 -7.97
C GLU A 556 36.99 6.00 -9.31
N ASP A 557 36.38 5.41 -10.35
CA ASP A 557 36.22 6.07 -11.65
C ASP A 557 35.20 7.20 -11.62
N ILE A 558 34.54 7.45 -10.48
CA ILE A 558 33.79 8.70 -10.26
C ILE A 558 34.65 9.95 -10.48
N TYR A 559 35.97 9.85 -10.26
CA TYR A 559 36.93 10.94 -10.50
C TYR A 559 37.53 10.93 -11.91
N ASN A 560 37.16 9.97 -12.75
CA ASN A 560 37.69 9.88 -14.09
C ASN A 560 36.80 10.74 -15.03
N PRO A 561 37.37 11.77 -15.69
CA PRO A 561 36.63 12.64 -16.62
C PRO A 561 36.11 11.90 -17.86
N GLU A 562 36.56 10.67 -18.09
CA GLU A 562 35.99 9.80 -19.11
C GLU A 562 34.57 9.35 -18.75
N TRP A 563 34.31 9.02 -17.47
CA TRP A 563 33.06 8.39 -17.05
C TRP A 563 32.07 9.38 -16.42
N THR A 564 32.59 10.45 -15.82
CA THR A 564 31.79 11.46 -15.13
C THR A 564 32.19 12.85 -15.62
N ASP A 565 31.26 13.82 -15.60
CA ASP A 565 31.62 15.25 -15.64
C ASP A 565 32.29 15.60 -14.29
N SER A 566 33.52 15.12 -14.12
CA SER A 566 34.24 14.97 -12.84
C SER A 566 34.47 16.27 -12.05
N ARG A 567 34.13 17.43 -12.64
CA ARG A 567 34.32 18.76 -12.07
C ARG A 567 33.70 18.92 -10.69
N CYS A 568 32.58 18.26 -10.41
CA CYS A 568 31.85 18.42 -9.17
C CYS A 568 32.34 17.55 -8.01
N PHE A 569 32.64 16.27 -8.28
CA PHE A 569 33.17 15.37 -7.25
C PHE A 569 34.61 15.73 -6.88
N ASP A 570 35.41 16.21 -7.84
CA ASP A 570 36.74 16.77 -7.55
C ASP A 570 36.65 18.06 -6.72
N ALA A 571 35.70 18.95 -7.02
CA ALA A 571 35.49 20.16 -6.23
C ALA A 571 35.07 19.83 -4.79
N VAL A 572 34.17 18.86 -4.59
CA VAL A 572 33.73 18.41 -3.26
C VAL A 572 34.88 17.74 -2.50
N ALA A 573 35.63 16.84 -3.14
CA ALA A 573 36.78 16.19 -2.51
C ALA A 573 37.87 17.21 -2.13
N THR A 574 38.12 18.20 -2.98
CA THR A 574 39.08 19.30 -2.71
C THR A 574 38.59 20.19 -1.57
N LEU A 575 37.30 20.56 -1.56
CA LEU A 575 36.70 21.37 -0.50
C LEU A 575 36.80 20.68 0.87
N ILE A 576 36.48 19.38 0.91
CA ILE A 576 36.53 18.57 2.12
C ILE A 576 37.96 18.36 2.64
N THR A 577 38.95 18.26 1.75
CA THR A 577 40.36 18.07 2.12
C THR A 577 41.09 19.39 2.45
N SER A 578 40.65 20.50 1.88
CA SER A 578 41.28 21.83 2.02
C SER A 578 40.77 22.65 3.21
N LEU A 579 39.56 22.38 3.73
CA LEU A 579 38.96 23.13 4.83
C LEU A 579 39.18 22.47 6.20
N PRO A 580 39.57 23.22 7.25
CA PRO A 580 39.61 22.71 8.62
C PRO A 580 38.24 22.22 9.08
N LYS A 581 38.18 21.06 9.75
CA LYS A 581 36.92 20.43 10.23
C LYS A 581 36.02 21.41 11.01
N ASP A 582 36.60 22.32 11.77
CA ASP A 582 35.88 23.29 12.61
C ASP A 582 35.07 24.32 11.81
N GLN A 583 35.46 24.61 10.55
CA GLN A 583 34.77 25.57 9.67
C GLN A 583 33.60 24.94 8.89
N LEU A 584 33.54 23.60 8.81
CA LEU A 584 32.43 22.88 8.16
C LEU A 584 31.23 22.67 9.10
N THR A 585 31.47 22.74 10.42
CA THR A 585 30.45 22.51 11.48
C THR A 585 29.65 23.73 11.87
N ILE A 586 30.05 24.95 11.47
CA ILE A 586 29.40 26.19 11.85
C ILE A 586 28.91 26.92 10.59
N SER A 587 27.58 27.10 10.50
CA SER A 587 26.85 28.03 9.62
C SER A 587 26.35 27.52 8.25
N GLY A 588 25.19 28.06 7.87
CA GLY A 588 24.61 28.00 6.53
C GLY A 588 25.41 28.75 5.45
N GLN A 589 26.74 28.81 5.57
CA GLN A 589 27.67 29.37 4.56
C GLN A 589 28.23 28.31 3.59
N ALA A 590 27.92 27.02 3.77
CA ALA A 590 28.35 25.96 2.85
C ALA A 590 27.96 26.23 1.37
N PRO A 591 26.75 26.74 1.04
CA PRO A 591 26.39 27.10 -0.33
C PRO A 591 27.21 28.28 -0.89
N GLU A 592 27.57 29.26 -0.06
CA GLU A 592 28.38 30.44 -0.44
C GLU A 592 29.87 30.10 -0.62
N LEU A 593 30.40 29.11 0.10
CA LEU A 593 31.75 28.60 -0.10
C LEU A 593 31.84 27.71 -1.35
N LEU A 594 30.82 26.88 -1.59
CA LEU A 594 30.67 26.09 -2.81
C LEU A 594 30.60 26.97 -4.06
N SER A 595 29.82 28.06 -4.03
CA SER A 595 29.72 29.02 -5.14
C SER A 595 30.99 29.84 -5.38
N LYS A 596 31.91 29.92 -4.41
CA LYS A 596 33.24 30.53 -4.56
C LYS A 596 34.30 29.57 -5.12
N ILE A 597 34.14 28.26 -4.94
CA ILE A 597 35.07 27.22 -5.43
C ILE A 597 34.72 26.78 -6.85
N LEU A 598 33.43 26.76 -7.19
CA LEU A 598 32.91 26.43 -8.53
C LEU A 598 33.43 27.33 -9.68
N PRO A 599 33.67 28.65 -9.53
CA PRO A 599 34.19 29.50 -10.60
C PRO A 599 35.70 29.37 -10.88
N LEU A 600 36.47 28.74 -9.98
CA LEU A 600 37.93 28.62 -10.12
C LEU A 600 38.38 27.45 -11.03
N SER A 601 37.46 26.57 -11.42
CA SER A 601 37.75 25.40 -12.28
C SER A 601 37.33 25.58 -13.74
N THR A 602 37.04 26.80 -14.19
CA THR A 602 36.63 27.10 -15.58
C THR A 602 37.78 27.27 -16.58
N THR A 603 39.04 27.03 -16.20
CA THR A 603 40.12 27.00 -17.21
C THR A 603 40.33 25.58 -17.74
N PRO A 604 40.19 25.34 -19.06
CA PRO A 604 40.51 24.06 -19.68
C PRO A 604 42.02 23.93 -19.79
N SER A 605 42.68 23.72 -18.66
CA SER A 605 44.14 23.55 -18.59
C SER A 605 44.45 22.06 -18.51
N GLY A 606 44.95 21.48 -19.61
CA GLY A 606 45.66 20.20 -19.68
C GLY A 606 45.03 19.01 -18.94
N ARG A 607 44.25 18.19 -19.66
CA ARG A 607 43.61 16.96 -19.15
C ARG A 607 44.67 15.92 -18.76
N SER A 608 45.21 15.96 -17.54
CA SER A 608 45.97 14.82 -16.98
C SER A 608 44.98 13.77 -16.49
N THR A 609 44.97 12.61 -17.13
CA THR A 609 44.21 11.45 -16.64
C THR A 609 44.86 10.97 -15.33
N LEU A 610 44.16 11.20 -14.21
CA LEU A 610 44.59 10.69 -12.90
C LEU A 610 44.82 9.18 -13.01
N SER A 611 45.94 8.70 -12.49
CA SER A 611 46.19 7.27 -12.33
C SER A 611 45.12 6.63 -11.43
N ARG A 612 44.91 5.33 -11.57
CA ARG A 612 43.95 4.59 -10.73
C ARG A 612 44.24 4.77 -9.24
N GLN A 613 45.52 4.73 -8.85
CA GLN A 613 45.93 4.91 -7.47
C GLN A 613 45.59 6.30 -6.92
N GLU A 614 45.74 7.35 -7.73
CA GLU A 614 45.35 8.72 -7.33
C GLU A 614 43.84 8.83 -7.12
N ARG A 615 43.03 8.17 -7.97
CA ARG A 615 41.57 8.13 -7.80
C ARG A 615 41.17 7.38 -6.52
N ILE A 616 41.81 6.26 -6.22
CA ILE A 616 41.62 5.52 -4.96
C ILE A 616 41.99 6.40 -3.76
N ASN A 617 43.11 7.13 -3.82
CA ASN A 617 43.53 8.03 -2.75
C ASN A 617 42.51 9.16 -2.52
N LYS A 618 41.96 9.74 -3.59
CA LYS A 618 40.87 10.74 -3.49
C LYS A 618 39.61 10.17 -2.86
N LEU A 619 39.20 8.96 -3.28
CA LEU A 619 38.05 8.27 -2.69
C LEU A 619 38.25 8.01 -1.20
N ASN A 620 39.42 7.50 -0.81
CA ASN A 620 39.76 7.24 0.58
C ASN A 620 39.83 8.53 1.41
N ALA A 621 40.32 9.64 0.83
CA ALA A 621 40.31 10.94 1.50
C ALA A 621 38.87 11.44 1.74
N LEU A 622 37.99 11.32 0.74
CA LEU A 622 36.56 11.66 0.88
C LEU A 622 35.90 10.83 1.99
N LEU A 623 36.08 9.51 1.97
CA LEU A 623 35.51 8.61 2.97
C LEU A 623 36.13 8.82 4.35
N GLY A 624 37.41 9.18 4.44
CA GLY A 624 38.11 9.49 5.68
C GLY A 624 37.63 10.79 6.34
N ALA A 625 37.09 11.72 5.56
CA ALA A 625 36.54 12.97 6.08
C ALA A 625 35.15 12.82 6.71
N CYS A 626 34.40 11.77 6.37
CA CYS A 626 33.10 11.49 6.97
C CYS A 626 33.24 11.12 8.45
N THR A 627 32.53 11.84 9.32
CA THR A 627 32.60 11.66 10.79
C THR A 627 31.80 10.47 11.30
N THR A 628 30.82 9.98 10.55
CA THR A 628 29.94 8.86 10.93
C THR A 628 29.91 7.78 9.86
N LEU A 629 29.63 6.53 10.26
CA LEU A 629 29.49 5.40 9.33
C LEU A 629 28.28 5.60 8.39
N THR A 630 27.17 6.11 8.90
CA THR A 630 25.99 6.46 8.09
C THR A 630 26.34 7.44 6.97
N ALA A 631 27.18 8.45 7.25
CA ALA A 631 27.60 9.41 6.23
C ALA A 631 28.45 8.75 5.13
N LYS A 632 29.37 7.85 5.51
CA LYS A 632 30.19 7.08 4.54
C LYS A 632 29.31 6.22 3.62
N GLU A 633 28.37 5.46 4.18
CA GLU A 633 27.47 4.61 3.40
C GLU A 633 26.57 5.43 2.47
N THR A 634 26.06 6.57 2.96
CA THR A 634 25.23 7.48 2.16
C THR A 634 26.00 8.01 0.97
N ILE A 635 27.26 8.42 1.18
CA ILE A 635 28.14 8.89 0.10
C ILE A 635 28.41 7.75 -0.89
N LEU A 636 28.81 6.56 -0.42
CA LEU A 636 29.04 5.41 -1.31
C LEU A 636 27.80 5.09 -2.16
N GLN A 637 26.61 5.09 -1.55
CA GLN A 637 25.36 4.87 -2.28
C GLN A 637 25.10 5.94 -3.34
N HIS A 638 25.44 7.20 -3.05
CA HIS A 638 25.33 8.29 -4.02
C HIS A 638 26.32 8.15 -5.18
N LEU A 639 27.57 7.74 -4.90
CA LEU A 639 28.58 7.47 -5.93
C LEU A 639 28.14 6.34 -6.86
N ARG A 640 27.65 5.22 -6.29
CA ARG A 640 27.09 4.09 -7.07
C ARG A 640 25.95 4.55 -7.98
N SER A 641 24.98 5.28 -7.41
CA SER A 641 23.80 5.74 -8.16
C SER A 641 24.20 6.68 -9.29
N SER A 642 25.18 7.57 -9.05
CA SER A 642 25.69 8.50 -10.05
C SER A 642 26.38 7.77 -11.21
N LEU A 643 27.27 6.82 -10.90
CA LEU A 643 27.95 6.00 -11.91
C LEU A 643 26.96 5.18 -12.74
N LEU A 644 25.98 4.51 -12.11
CA LEU A 644 24.96 3.74 -12.83
C LEU A 644 24.17 4.61 -13.81
N VAL A 645 23.76 5.81 -13.38
CA VAL A 645 22.99 6.75 -14.23
C VAL A 645 23.84 7.25 -15.39
N GLN A 646 25.10 7.62 -15.14
CA GLN A 646 26.01 8.09 -16.19
C GLN A 646 26.30 6.98 -17.22
N MET A 647 26.53 5.76 -16.75
CA MET A 647 26.71 4.60 -17.63
C MET A 647 25.46 4.28 -18.44
N THR A 648 24.28 4.38 -17.84
CA THR A 648 23.00 4.22 -18.55
C THR A 648 22.88 5.23 -19.68
N LYS A 649 23.13 6.52 -19.41
CA LYS A 649 23.08 7.59 -20.41
C LYS A 649 24.10 7.38 -21.54
N ARG A 650 25.34 7.00 -21.20
CA ARG A 650 26.43 6.78 -22.18
C ARG A 650 26.16 5.58 -23.08
N ALA A 651 25.60 4.51 -22.53
CA ALA A 651 25.16 3.34 -23.30
C ALA A 651 23.87 3.61 -24.11
N GLN A 652 23.40 4.86 -24.18
CA GLN A 652 22.16 5.25 -24.87
C GLN A 652 20.94 4.45 -24.38
N CYS A 653 20.95 4.08 -23.10
CA CYS A 653 19.82 3.48 -22.41
C CYS A 653 18.95 4.59 -21.80
N THR A 654 17.63 4.47 -21.93
CA THR A 654 16.67 5.41 -21.32
C THR A 654 16.06 4.85 -20.05
N ILE A 655 16.35 3.59 -19.72
CA ILE A 655 15.83 2.89 -18.55
C ILE A 655 16.99 2.26 -17.77
N LEU A 656 17.05 2.53 -16.47
CA LEU A 656 17.90 1.84 -15.50
C LEU A 656 17.03 0.92 -14.63
N ALA A 657 17.25 -0.39 -14.72
CA ALA A 657 16.57 -1.37 -13.88
C ALA A 657 17.44 -1.78 -12.69
N LEU A 658 16.92 -1.58 -11.48
CA LEU A 658 17.58 -1.96 -10.23
C LEU A 658 17.00 -3.27 -9.69
N GLY A 659 17.88 -4.10 -9.13
CA GLY A 659 17.54 -5.35 -8.44
C GLY A 659 16.98 -5.15 -7.03
N ASP A 660 16.27 -4.05 -6.78
CA ASP A 660 15.75 -3.72 -5.46
C ASP A 660 14.60 -4.68 -5.09
N SER A 661 14.86 -5.60 -4.16
CA SER A 661 13.86 -6.51 -3.60
C SER A 661 12.90 -5.78 -2.66
N ALA A 662 11.73 -6.35 -2.37
CA ALA A 662 10.81 -5.85 -1.35
C ALA A 662 11.50 -5.63 0.00
N THR A 663 12.39 -6.56 0.39
CA THR A 663 13.17 -6.47 1.63
C THR A 663 14.12 -5.27 1.60
N ARG A 664 14.86 -5.08 0.49
CA ARG A 664 15.77 -3.94 0.33
C ARG A 664 15.03 -2.61 0.33
N VAL A 665 13.90 -2.53 -0.37
CA VAL A 665 13.06 -1.33 -0.40
C VAL A 665 12.52 -1.00 1.00
N ALA A 666 12.11 -1.99 1.79
CA ALA A 666 11.67 -1.75 3.17
C ALA A 666 12.79 -1.22 4.08
N ILE A 667 14.01 -1.77 3.95
CA ILE A 667 15.20 -1.27 4.66
C ILE A 667 15.47 0.19 4.27
N GLN A 668 15.47 0.50 2.97
CA GLN A 668 15.66 1.86 2.46
C GLN A 668 14.58 2.82 2.97
N ILE A 669 13.31 2.42 3.01
CA ILE A 669 12.22 3.28 3.52
C ILE A 669 12.48 3.71 4.96
N ILE A 670 12.81 2.77 5.85
CA ILE A 670 13.08 3.09 7.26
C ILE A 670 14.38 3.88 7.40
N GLY A 671 15.44 3.47 6.68
CA GLY A 671 16.72 4.16 6.66
C GLY A 671 16.60 5.61 6.23
N LEU A 672 15.97 5.86 5.07
CA LEU A 672 15.72 7.21 4.54
C LEU A 672 14.87 8.05 5.50
N THR A 673 13.86 7.45 6.13
CA THR A 673 13.01 8.15 7.10
C THR A 673 13.81 8.54 8.34
N ALA A 674 14.64 7.63 8.88
CA ALA A 674 15.47 7.86 10.05
C ALA A 674 16.52 8.97 9.83
N ILE A 675 17.02 9.14 8.60
CA ILE A 675 17.94 10.23 8.25
C ILE A 675 17.23 11.51 7.74
N GLY A 676 15.89 11.57 7.83
CA GLY A 676 15.12 12.77 7.47
C GLY A 676 14.92 12.98 5.96
N ARG A 677 15.15 11.98 5.12
CA ARG A 677 15.05 12.04 3.65
C ARG A 677 13.63 11.75 3.12
N GLY A 678 12.61 12.27 3.81
CA GLY A 678 11.20 12.07 3.46
C GLY A 678 10.81 12.65 2.09
N TYR A 679 11.46 13.74 1.68
CA TYR A 679 11.24 14.37 0.37
C TYR A 679 11.67 13.47 -0.81
N SER A 680 12.87 12.87 -0.73
CA SER A 680 13.39 12.00 -1.79
C SER A 680 12.85 10.56 -1.74
N LEU A 681 12.25 10.17 -0.61
CA LEU A 681 11.82 8.79 -0.35
C LEU A 681 10.89 8.23 -1.44
N PRO A 682 9.85 8.94 -1.94
CA PRO A 682 9.02 8.44 -3.03
C PRO A 682 9.82 8.17 -4.32
N HIS A 683 10.82 9.00 -4.65
CA HIS A 683 11.64 8.84 -5.86
C HIS A 683 12.63 7.67 -5.76
N GLU A 684 13.17 7.43 -4.56
CA GLU A 684 14.16 6.37 -4.31
C GLU A 684 13.53 4.99 -4.10
N THR A 685 12.23 4.92 -3.81
CA THR A 685 11.57 3.66 -3.44
C THR A 685 10.40 3.30 -4.36
N SER A 686 9.95 4.19 -5.25
CA SER A 686 8.86 3.91 -6.20
C SER A 686 9.21 2.77 -7.17
N LEU A 687 8.16 2.15 -7.72
CA LEU A 687 8.30 1.14 -8.77
C LEU A 687 8.91 1.72 -10.06
N LEU A 688 8.49 2.93 -10.41
CA LEU A 688 8.98 3.76 -11.51
C LEU A 688 9.31 5.14 -10.94
N SER A 689 10.51 5.63 -11.23
CA SER A 689 10.96 6.97 -10.91
C SER A 689 11.44 7.66 -12.18
N ASP A 690 10.87 8.81 -12.48
CA ASP A 690 11.19 9.66 -13.62
C ASP A 690 11.86 10.98 -13.17
N TRP A 691 12.36 11.03 -11.92
CA TRP A 691 13.03 12.21 -11.38
C TRP A 691 14.35 12.55 -12.09
N ILE A 692 15.00 11.57 -12.71
CA ILE A 692 16.26 11.76 -13.41
C ILE A 692 15.95 12.14 -14.87
N GLN A 693 16.41 13.32 -15.28
CA GLN A 693 16.22 13.77 -16.65
C GLN A 693 16.81 12.75 -17.65
N ASP A 694 16.00 12.37 -18.63
CA ASP A 694 16.32 11.44 -19.72
C ASP A 694 16.68 10.00 -19.29
N CYS A 695 16.38 9.61 -18.05
CA CYS A 695 16.61 8.25 -17.55
C CYS A 695 15.53 7.84 -16.53
N LYS A 696 14.73 6.81 -16.87
CA LYS A 696 13.72 6.24 -15.97
C LYS A 696 14.35 5.14 -15.12
N VAL A 697 14.16 5.19 -13.80
CA VAL A 697 14.59 4.12 -12.90
C VAL A 697 13.42 3.21 -12.58
N ILE A 698 13.56 1.90 -12.82
CA ILE A 698 12.54 0.89 -12.52
C ILE A 698 13.04 -0.14 -11.51
N ARG A 699 12.13 -0.67 -10.68
CA ARG A 699 12.42 -1.68 -9.64
C ARG A 699 11.53 -2.92 -9.79
N PRO A 700 11.80 -3.79 -10.78
CA PRO A 700 10.88 -4.89 -11.13
C PRO A 700 10.73 -5.96 -10.04
N LEU A 701 11.67 -6.02 -9.09
CA LEU A 701 11.67 -6.99 -7.98
C LEU A 701 11.10 -6.41 -6.67
N LYS A 702 10.53 -5.19 -6.69
CA LYS A 702 10.00 -4.50 -5.51
C LYS A 702 8.93 -5.29 -4.73
N ASP A 703 8.28 -6.27 -5.36
CA ASP A 703 7.27 -7.13 -4.71
C ASP A 703 7.79 -8.54 -4.36
N CYS A 704 9.08 -8.80 -4.57
CA CYS A 704 9.75 -10.08 -4.28
C CYS A 704 10.68 -9.94 -3.08
N LEU A 705 10.54 -10.82 -2.08
CA LEU A 705 11.45 -10.87 -0.92
C LEU A 705 12.83 -11.39 -1.32
N VAL A 706 13.88 -11.00 -0.60
CA VAL A 706 15.24 -11.54 -0.81
C VAL A 706 15.27 -13.07 -0.70
N LYS A 707 14.62 -13.63 0.33
CA LYS A 707 14.50 -15.09 0.53
C LYS A 707 13.79 -15.82 -0.63
N GLU A 708 12.83 -15.16 -1.30
CA GLU A 708 12.22 -15.71 -2.51
C GLU A 708 13.24 -15.72 -3.66
N LEU A 709 14.03 -14.66 -3.80
CA LEU A 709 15.06 -14.53 -4.85
C LEU A 709 16.23 -15.49 -4.62
N ASP A 710 16.63 -15.74 -3.38
CA ASP A 710 17.66 -16.76 -3.04
C ASP A 710 17.18 -18.17 -3.41
N THR A 711 15.93 -18.49 -3.04
CA THR A 711 15.29 -19.75 -3.42
C THR A 711 15.19 -19.88 -4.93
N PHE A 712 14.83 -18.79 -5.63
CA PHE A 712 14.77 -18.74 -7.09
C PHE A 712 16.13 -19.03 -7.74
N CYS A 713 17.19 -18.34 -7.30
CA CYS A 713 18.55 -18.58 -7.80
C CYS A 713 18.97 -20.04 -7.57
N THR A 714 18.66 -20.60 -6.40
CA THR A 714 18.98 -22.00 -6.06
C THR A 714 18.25 -22.98 -6.99
N LEU A 715 16.94 -22.83 -7.17
CA LEU A 715 16.13 -23.69 -8.06
C LEU A 715 16.53 -23.58 -9.53
N ARG A 716 17.03 -22.41 -9.94
CA ARG A 716 17.51 -22.14 -11.30
C ARG A 716 19.01 -22.41 -11.46
N GLN A 717 19.70 -22.84 -10.41
CA GLN A 717 21.15 -23.09 -10.39
C GLN A 717 21.96 -21.90 -10.94
N LEU A 718 21.57 -20.68 -10.53
CA LEU A 718 22.23 -19.46 -10.99
C LEU A 718 23.49 -19.19 -10.16
N GLU A 719 24.62 -19.03 -10.84
CA GLU A 719 25.88 -18.63 -10.22
C GLU A 719 25.81 -17.21 -9.64
N LEU A 720 26.27 -17.06 -8.40
CA LEU A 720 26.37 -15.81 -7.64
C LEU A 720 27.84 -15.43 -7.48
N ILE A 721 28.12 -14.14 -7.26
CA ILE A 721 29.48 -13.68 -6.93
C ILE A 721 29.70 -13.83 -5.41
N GLU A 722 30.40 -14.89 -5.01
CA GLU A 722 30.59 -15.37 -3.62
C GLU A 722 31.11 -14.31 -2.63
N LYS A 723 31.74 -13.23 -3.09
CA LYS A 723 32.35 -12.19 -2.24
C LYS A 723 31.42 -11.03 -1.82
N HIS A 724 30.17 -10.99 -2.28
CA HIS A 724 29.28 -9.83 -2.06
C HIS A 724 28.74 -9.70 -0.61
N GLU A 725 28.45 -10.81 0.10
CA GLU A 725 27.99 -10.74 1.50
C GLU A 725 29.12 -10.31 2.46
N ALA A 726 30.36 -10.76 2.20
CA ALA A 726 31.53 -10.36 2.98
C ALA A 726 31.95 -8.90 2.73
N GLN A 727 31.68 -8.34 1.54
CA GLN A 727 32.02 -6.96 1.17
C GLN A 727 31.23 -5.90 1.95
N LEU A 728 29.96 -6.14 2.27
CA LEU A 728 29.14 -5.21 3.07
C LEU A 728 29.39 -5.32 4.58
N GLU A 729 29.76 -6.50 5.07
CA GLU A 729 30.06 -6.70 6.50
C GLU A 729 31.42 -6.18 6.94
N TRP A 730 32.34 -5.98 5.99
CA TRP A 730 33.74 -5.70 6.28
C TRP A 730 34.13 -4.22 6.03
N THR A 731 33.46 -3.52 5.10
CA THR A 731 33.84 -2.13 4.74
C THR A 731 33.77 -1.11 5.88
N MET A 732 33.16 -1.42 7.03
CA MET A 732 32.97 -0.44 8.12
C MET A 732 32.97 -1.04 9.54
N ARG A 733 33.72 -2.12 9.81
CA ARG A 733 33.94 -2.54 11.21
C ARG A 733 34.96 -1.63 11.88
N THR A 734 34.49 -0.76 12.77
CA THR A 734 35.39 -0.15 13.77
C THR A 734 35.68 -1.17 14.88
N LYS A 735 36.81 -1.04 15.59
CA LYS A 735 37.09 -1.81 16.82
C LYS A 735 35.99 -1.68 17.89
N ALA A 736 35.16 -0.64 17.80
CA ALA A 736 33.96 -0.42 18.58
C ALA A 736 32.71 -0.89 17.81
N GLU A 737 31.71 -1.40 18.53
CA GLU A 737 30.44 -1.96 18.06
C GLU A 737 29.48 -0.93 17.42
N ILE A 738 30.00 0.11 16.75
CA ILE A 738 29.24 1.20 16.16
C ILE A 738 28.64 0.71 14.83
N LYS A 739 27.31 0.68 14.74
CA LYS A 739 26.58 0.33 13.51
C LYS A 739 26.04 1.59 12.83
N SER A 740 26.00 1.58 11.51
CA SER A 740 25.33 2.60 10.71
C SER A 740 23.80 2.47 10.79
N ILE A 741 23.08 3.52 10.40
CA ILE A 741 21.61 3.47 10.32
C ILE A 741 21.16 2.41 9.30
N ASP A 742 21.86 2.26 8.17
CA ASP A 742 21.53 1.21 7.18
C ASP A 742 21.68 -0.18 7.80
N ARG A 743 22.77 -0.45 8.53
CA ARG A 743 22.97 -1.75 9.17
C ARG A 743 21.95 -2.02 10.29
N LEU A 744 21.66 -1.02 11.11
CA LEU A 744 20.63 -1.13 12.16
C LEU A 744 19.24 -1.40 11.57
N THR A 745 18.88 -0.70 10.50
CA THR A 745 17.58 -0.89 9.84
C THR A 745 17.50 -2.22 9.08
N GLN A 746 18.59 -2.71 8.51
CA GLN A 746 18.68 -4.05 7.95
C GLN A 746 18.44 -5.12 9.03
N GLU A 747 19.15 -5.04 10.15
CA GLU A 747 18.98 -5.98 11.27
C GLU A 747 17.56 -5.91 11.84
N PHE A 748 16.99 -4.71 11.98
CA PHE A 748 15.62 -4.50 12.44
C PHE A 748 14.58 -5.13 11.49
N ILE A 749 14.64 -4.84 10.18
CA ILE A 749 13.68 -5.38 9.21
C ILE A 749 13.82 -6.89 9.06
N THR A 750 15.05 -7.39 8.98
CA THR A 750 15.28 -8.84 8.85
C THR A 750 14.94 -9.60 10.12
N GLY A 751 15.13 -8.99 11.30
CA GLY A 751 14.65 -9.50 12.59
C GLY A 751 13.12 -9.56 12.64
N LEU A 752 12.44 -8.44 12.37
CA LEU A 752 10.98 -8.36 12.38
C LEU A 752 10.31 -9.25 11.33
N ASP A 753 10.90 -9.45 10.14
CA ASP A 753 10.31 -10.29 9.10
C ASP A 753 10.38 -11.80 9.42
N LYS A 754 11.25 -12.21 10.36
CA LYS A 754 11.28 -13.59 10.88
C LYS A 754 10.07 -13.87 11.76
N GLU A 755 9.74 -12.93 12.65
CA GLU A 755 8.61 -13.06 13.58
C GLU A 755 7.28 -12.69 12.89
N PHE A 756 7.30 -11.71 11.99
CA PHE A 756 6.12 -11.17 11.31
C PHE A 756 6.34 -11.08 9.78
N PRO A 757 6.04 -12.16 9.03
CA PRO A 757 6.19 -12.27 7.58
C PRO A 757 5.49 -11.18 6.72
N SER A 758 4.60 -10.40 7.32
CA SER A 758 3.89 -9.29 6.66
C SER A 758 4.57 -7.92 6.84
N THR A 759 5.63 -7.81 7.67
CA THR A 759 6.32 -6.55 7.99
C THR A 759 6.78 -5.81 6.74
N VAL A 760 7.57 -6.48 5.90
CA VAL A 760 8.13 -5.88 4.68
C VAL A 760 7.04 -5.33 3.77
N ALA A 761 5.94 -6.08 3.58
CA ALA A 761 4.82 -5.68 2.73
C ALA A 761 4.03 -4.50 3.33
N THR A 762 3.92 -4.42 4.65
CA THR A 762 3.25 -3.31 5.33
C THR A 762 4.07 -2.03 5.23
N VAL A 763 5.38 -2.08 5.49
CA VAL A 763 6.30 -0.94 5.33
C VAL A 763 6.23 -0.38 3.91
N CYS A 764 6.36 -1.26 2.89
CA CYS A 764 6.30 -0.84 1.48
C CYS A 764 4.94 -0.23 1.09
N ARG A 765 3.82 -0.80 1.55
CA ARG A 765 2.47 -0.28 1.26
C ARG A 765 2.19 1.05 1.94
N THR A 766 2.74 1.27 3.14
CA THR A 766 2.62 2.55 3.84
C THR A 766 3.39 3.64 3.09
N ALA A 767 4.64 3.37 2.71
CA ALA A 767 5.45 4.32 1.93
C ALA A 767 4.86 4.59 0.54
N ALA A 768 4.21 3.61 -0.09
CA ALA A 768 3.56 3.78 -1.39
C ALA A 768 2.38 4.77 -1.40
N LYS A 769 1.87 5.16 -0.22
CA LYS A 769 0.85 6.22 -0.09
C LYS A 769 1.43 7.63 -0.22
N LEU A 770 2.76 7.77 -0.11
CA LEU A 770 3.44 9.05 -0.26
C LEU A 770 3.51 9.41 -1.74
N THR A 771 3.10 10.64 -2.06
CA THR A 771 3.16 11.18 -3.43
C THR A 771 4.51 11.82 -3.67
N ALA A 772 5.14 11.44 -4.79
CA ALA A 772 6.33 12.12 -5.28
C ALA A 772 6.00 13.60 -5.62
N PRO A 773 6.76 14.59 -5.14
CA PRO A 773 6.66 15.95 -5.65
C PRO A 773 6.93 15.97 -7.16
N GLY A 774 6.23 16.84 -7.89
CA GLY A 774 6.39 16.94 -9.35
C GLY A 774 7.83 17.34 -9.71
N ALA A 775 8.40 16.69 -10.73
CA ALA A 775 9.74 17.03 -11.22
C ALA A 775 9.71 18.35 -12.00
N THR A 776 10.19 19.43 -11.39
CA THR A 776 10.54 20.68 -12.09
C THR A 776 12.01 20.65 -12.48
N TYR A 777 12.31 20.36 -13.74
CA TYR A 777 13.68 20.36 -14.29
C TYR A 777 14.30 21.77 -14.46
N GLN A 778 13.71 22.79 -13.81
CA GLN A 778 14.16 24.18 -13.91
C GLN A 778 15.36 24.46 -13.01
N ASP A 779 15.52 23.71 -11.92
CA ASP A 779 16.64 23.82 -10.99
C ASP A 779 17.54 22.59 -11.13
N ARG A 780 18.81 22.80 -11.50
CA ARG A 780 19.83 21.74 -11.54
C ARG A 780 20.78 21.89 -10.37
N CYS A 781 21.18 20.77 -9.77
CA CYS A 781 22.24 20.82 -8.76
C CYS A 781 23.52 21.39 -9.39
N PRO A 782 24.12 22.49 -8.84
CA PRO A 782 25.34 23.07 -9.39
C PRO A 782 26.57 22.16 -9.22
N LEU A 783 26.45 21.10 -8.41
CA LEU A 783 27.45 20.05 -8.28
C LEU A 783 27.20 18.97 -9.33
N CYS A 784 26.25 18.06 -9.13
CA CYS A 784 26.12 16.91 -10.02
C CYS A 784 25.44 17.20 -11.38
N HIS A 785 24.98 18.44 -11.63
CA HIS A 785 24.19 18.84 -12.81
C HIS A 785 22.91 18.02 -13.05
N GLY A 786 22.48 17.25 -12.04
CA GLY A 786 21.13 16.72 -11.87
C GLY A 786 20.41 17.54 -10.83
#